data_AF-A0A0P1AXP7-F1
#
_entry.id   AF-A0A0P1AXP7-F1
#
_cell.length_a   1.000
_cell.length_b   1.000
_cell.length_c   1.000
_cell.angle_alpha   90.00
_cell.angle_beta   90.00
_cell.angle_gamma   90.00
#
_symmetry.space_group_name_H-M   'P 1'
#
loop_
_entity.id
_entity.type
_entity.pdbx_description
1 polymer ?
#
loop_
_entity_poly.entity_id
_entity_poly.type
_entity_poly.pdbx_seq_one_letter_code
_entity_poly.pdbx_strand_id
1 'polypeptide(L)'
;MLPQRQSPGKRAAASHHQAKGISRTAAFVVLGLVVALYMYYNLRFFAAFTMSANSIAVNGNGRRSFDGASGISTGEDKIMLADASATRQVKHLVFTSTCRDIDFIHAEVLAFTLRRTGYDGNVTHLLYGCTSEEFLNMTRKKDQRLKVQTRHYPDVSAEKTTFGEKLLTTTLNPFVLAKWMLQSTADEVAEKKRVVPFEEHYALASDDFVMAVDSDAIFTKKLDMGNLMAEAHDVNARIFGQDASWYWPKRFPLTKEQLERVVPPNSRSLLLEDWREYATIAPYVAELSVWKEILPTAVDLWYKLAHEHLYLAVPIAAAHEKVPIAASGVLSVHHYPSRYQNWDFVDDIKHNPCKEQAKGANLELSSYPISIRALNFTLPQWIDGRNWSYFADQVPPDFFTCDAWMMHQPSDYLWHLATHTSGYEHVPNILRRRHTMSVCLAVEAYNSASENYRSHFCPTGFNHNRRIPMEFLKKSWPTAVARAKDTPMAIDPPVYFGDYKLKEAVSVLRPGQEGSEDLHFVFTTSCEPSQDWQSEALAQSFARVGQQGTLTRIVSGCSDDALKNLLRRTKKSSPHLQIHVTRDFRSLPIFKEAGNEKENASTPDDYTPYNKPFGLRDWLESANPPVREEIIVILDPDFLFIREFAVNTGGRVTSAHDVDSGDYERDAEVIEGLRQYKRFFVYSGSRSNVRDTVVDGVAVAQRWSEYLGTTAFDNSSDICPECANVTKRDATEFFAVGPPYAITRRDLAQFIDDYCNMTVSKRDQMNREHWMSEMLGYSLAAAKHNVKHTTFDNLALGNKADDYTGFVNLLKGNPCEDPILPLTQGEVPPLLHGCHSYESDDDRGLKWIFYKQLMPNNLFACDSWLLASPPSSVWTLAKRSRDERNMLEAYGLCTSIKVFNQALVDFKSKMCPDGFNHNRRLRLVKGVRQDLLEVGQVLKAWQDAAQENARVSDFVA
;
A
#
# COMPACT_ATOMS: atom_id res chain seq x y z
N MET A 1 -27.97 -9.20 -26.23
CA MET A 1 -29.36 -8.70 -26.33
C MET A 1 -30.30 -9.89 -26.43
N LEU A 2 -31.03 -10.19 -25.37
CA LEU A 2 -32.30 -10.92 -25.40
C LEU A 2 -33.30 -10.10 -24.58
N PRO A 3 -34.50 -9.80 -25.08
CA PRO A 3 -35.43 -8.86 -24.45
C PRO A 3 -36.33 -9.52 -23.39
N GLN A 4 -36.35 -8.85 -22.24
CA GLN A 4 -37.45 -8.57 -21.31
C GLN A 4 -38.62 -9.55 -21.13
N ARG A 5 -38.83 -9.93 -19.86
CA ARG A 5 -40.16 -9.85 -19.24
C ARG A 5 -40.09 -9.14 -17.89
N GLN A 6 -40.74 -7.98 -17.85
CA GLN A 6 -41.15 -7.26 -16.64
C GLN A 6 -42.20 -8.07 -15.87
N SER A 7 -41.93 -8.26 -14.56
CA SER A 7 -42.74 -8.01 -13.34
C SER A 7 -44.27 -7.77 -13.44
N PRO A 8 -45.05 -7.78 -12.32
CA PRO A 8 -44.73 -8.03 -10.90
C PRO A 8 -45.71 -8.96 -10.16
N GLY A 9 -45.37 -9.41 -8.96
CA GLY A 9 -46.33 -9.87 -7.96
C GLY A 9 -46.58 -8.80 -6.89
N LYS A 10 -47.67 -8.04 -6.97
CA LYS A 10 -48.29 -7.36 -5.82
C LYS A 10 -49.45 -8.22 -5.34
N ARG A 11 -49.41 -8.68 -4.09
CA ARG A 11 -50.63 -9.00 -3.33
C ARG A 11 -51.12 -7.72 -2.66
N ALA A 12 -52.29 -7.27 -3.07
CA ALA A 12 -53.43 -6.93 -2.21
C ALA A 12 -54.51 -6.32 -3.11
N ALA A 13 -55.58 -7.07 -3.36
CA ALA A 13 -56.84 -6.50 -3.81
C ALA A 13 -57.93 -7.00 -2.87
N ALA A 14 -58.54 -6.07 -2.14
CA ALA A 14 -59.87 -6.25 -1.61
C ALA A 14 -60.85 -5.66 -2.64
N SER A 15 -61.66 -6.52 -3.26
CA SER A 15 -63.12 -6.39 -3.38
C SER A 15 -63.66 -7.12 -4.62
N HIS A 16 -64.52 -8.10 -4.36
CA HIS A 16 -65.65 -8.62 -5.15
C HIS A 16 -65.78 -8.25 -6.65
N HIS A 17 -65.86 -9.26 -7.53
CA HIS A 17 -67.13 -9.83 -8.01
C HIS A 17 -66.94 -10.97 -9.04
N GLN A 18 -67.99 -11.79 -9.10
CA GLN A 18 -68.29 -13.03 -9.84
C GLN A 18 -67.81 -13.24 -11.30
N ALA A 19 -67.26 -14.43 -11.50
CA ALA A 19 -67.63 -15.50 -12.46
C ALA A 19 -67.98 -15.19 -13.93
N LYS A 20 -67.25 -15.87 -14.86
CA LYS A 20 -67.80 -16.86 -15.82
C LYS A 20 -66.66 -17.64 -16.49
N GLY A 21 -66.80 -18.97 -16.53
CA GLY A 21 -65.80 -19.89 -17.07
C GLY A 21 -65.97 -20.17 -18.57
N ILE A 22 -64.86 -20.58 -19.21
CA ILE A 22 -64.86 -21.29 -20.49
C ILE A 22 -63.82 -22.44 -20.42
N SER A 23 -64.24 -23.57 -21.00
CA SER A 23 -63.70 -24.93 -21.03
C SER A 23 -62.17 -25.13 -21.01
N ARG A 24 -61.69 -25.89 -20.00
CA ARG A 24 -60.30 -26.31 -19.77
C ARG A 24 -59.82 -27.45 -20.67
N THR A 25 -60.68 -28.08 -21.48
CA THR A 25 -60.34 -29.38 -22.10
C THR A 25 -59.53 -29.27 -23.40
N ALA A 26 -59.60 -28.14 -24.12
CA ALA A 26 -58.85 -27.97 -25.37
C ALA A 26 -57.36 -27.63 -25.15
N ALA A 27 -57.03 -26.91 -24.06
CA ALA A 27 -55.66 -26.47 -23.79
C ALA A 27 -54.73 -27.63 -23.36
N PHE A 28 -55.26 -28.65 -22.68
CA PHE A 28 -54.45 -29.80 -22.25
C PHE A 28 -54.12 -30.77 -23.38
N VAL A 29 -54.96 -30.88 -24.41
CA VAL A 29 -54.69 -31.73 -25.58
C VAL A 29 -53.55 -31.15 -26.42
N VAL A 30 -53.51 -29.82 -26.59
CA VAL A 30 -52.44 -29.12 -27.32
C VAL A 30 -51.12 -29.20 -26.56
N LEU A 31 -51.13 -29.05 -25.23
CA LEU A 31 -49.92 -29.15 -24.41
C LEU A 31 -49.37 -30.59 -24.40
N GLY A 32 -50.24 -31.60 -24.38
CA GLY A 32 -49.86 -33.01 -24.46
C GLY A 32 -49.18 -33.37 -25.79
N LEU A 33 -49.67 -32.82 -26.91
CA LEU A 33 -49.07 -33.04 -28.24
C LEU A 33 -47.68 -32.39 -28.37
N VAL A 34 -47.47 -31.20 -27.79
CA VAL A 34 -46.16 -30.51 -27.82
C VAL A 34 -45.12 -31.27 -26.99
N VAL A 35 -45.51 -31.79 -25.82
CA VAL A 35 -44.61 -32.60 -24.97
C VAL A 35 -44.29 -33.95 -25.64
N ALA A 36 -45.26 -34.59 -26.29
CA ALA A 36 -45.04 -35.83 -27.03
C ALA A 36 -44.09 -35.64 -28.23
N LEU A 37 -44.21 -34.52 -28.95
CA LEU A 37 -43.28 -34.13 -30.02
C LEU A 37 -41.86 -33.87 -29.49
N TYR A 38 -41.73 -33.22 -28.32
CA TYR A 38 -40.43 -32.96 -27.70
C TYR A 38 -39.76 -34.25 -27.20
N MET A 39 -40.53 -35.21 -26.67
CA MET A 39 -40.01 -36.53 -26.32
C MET A 39 -39.64 -37.35 -27.56
N TYR A 40 -40.41 -37.27 -28.65
CA TYR A 40 -40.12 -37.98 -29.91
C TYR A 40 -38.78 -37.52 -30.53
N TYR A 41 -38.46 -36.22 -30.48
CA TYR A 41 -37.17 -35.71 -30.96
C TYR A 41 -36.00 -36.09 -30.04
N ASN A 42 -36.18 -36.11 -28.72
CA ASN A 42 -35.15 -36.55 -27.78
C ASN A 42 -34.89 -38.07 -27.88
N LEU A 43 -35.93 -38.89 -28.08
CA LEU A 43 -35.78 -40.34 -28.27
C LEU A 43 -35.06 -40.70 -29.59
N ARG A 44 -35.27 -39.94 -30.68
CA ARG A 44 -34.47 -40.11 -31.91
C ARG A 44 -33.01 -39.67 -31.77
N PHE A 45 -32.71 -38.73 -30.88
CA PHE A 45 -31.34 -38.31 -30.59
C PHE A 45 -30.55 -39.42 -29.87
N PHE A 46 -31.21 -40.18 -28.99
CA PHE A 46 -30.61 -41.36 -28.35
C PHE A 46 -30.62 -42.63 -29.23
N ALA A 47 -31.59 -42.80 -30.12
CA ALA A 47 -31.68 -43.97 -31.00
C ALA A 47 -30.63 -43.98 -32.14
N ALA A 48 -30.02 -42.83 -32.49
CA ALA A 48 -28.95 -42.75 -33.49
C ALA A 48 -27.56 -43.17 -32.96
N PHE A 49 -27.42 -43.36 -31.64
CA PHE A 49 -26.17 -43.82 -31.01
C PHE A 49 -26.14 -45.33 -30.70
N THR A 50 -27.19 -46.07 -31.07
CA THR A 50 -27.30 -47.52 -30.79
C THR A 50 -27.67 -48.30 -32.05
N MET A 51 -26.75 -48.42 -32.99
CA MET A 51 -26.69 -49.55 -33.94
C MET A 51 -25.24 -49.97 -34.17
N SER A 52 -24.62 -50.53 -33.15
CA SER A 52 -23.58 -51.56 -33.29
C SER A 52 -23.27 -52.17 -31.91
N ALA A 53 -24.22 -52.91 -31.34
CA ALA A 53 -23.95 -53.90 -30.30
C ALA A 53 -25.16 -54.84 -30.19
N ASN A 54 -25.04 -56.03 -30.79
CA ASN A 54 -25.96 -57.13 -30.50
C ASN A 54 -25.65 -57.66 -29.09
N SER A 55 -26.68 -57.71 -28.24
CA SER A 55 -26.99 -58.58 -27.08
C SER A 55 -25.82 -59.27 -26.35
N ILE A 56 -25.73 -59.23 -25.02
CA ILE A 56 -26.54 -60.04 -24.09
C ILE A 56 -26.79 -59.33 -22.73
N ALA A 57 -28.07 -59.43 -22.33
CA ALA A 57 -28.80 -59.19 -21.08
C ALA A 57 -28.12 -58.84 -19.71
N VAL A 58 -28.69 -57.79 -19.07
CA VAL A 58 -29.26 -57.70 -17.67
C VAL A 58 -28.26 -57.86 -16.50
N ASN A 59 -28.09 -56.95 -15.52
CA ASN A 59 -29.07 -56.34 -14.60
C ASN A 59 -28.44 -55.13 -13.85
N GLY A 60 -29.25 -54.16 -13.44
CA GLY A 60 -28.80 -52.99 -12.69
C GLY A 60 -28.42 -53.26 -11.22
N ASN A 61 -27.39 -52.56 -10.72
CA ASN A 61 -27.40 -51.83 -9.45
C ASN A 61 -26.04 -51.13 -9.16
N GLY A 62 -26.14 -49.86 -8.77
CA GLY A 62 -25.29 -49.09 -7.84
C GLY A 62 -23.78 -49.35 -7.67
N ARG A 63 -23.01 -48.25 -7.82
CA ARG A 63 -21.81 -47.88 -7.03
C ARG A 63 -20.76 -48.98 -6.80
N ARG A 64 -19.67 -48.97 -7.58
CA ARG A 64 -18.34 -49.55 -7.26
C ARG A 64 -17.29 -48.72 -8.03
N SER A 65 -16.34 -48.00 -7.41
CA SER A 65 -15.14 -48.51 -6.73
C SER A 65 -14.51 -49.66 -7.51
N PHE A 66 -13.50 -49.37 -8.33
CA PHE A 66 -12.66 -50.40 -8.93
C PHE A 66 -11.28 -50.34 -8.29
N ASP A 67 -11.10 -51.24 -7.31
CA ASP A 67 -9.82 -51.82 -6.96
C ASP A 67 -9.73 -53.21 -7.61
N GLY A 68 -8.55 -53.53 -8.14
CA GLY A 68 -8.05 -54.87 -8.42
C GLY A 68 -8.10 -55.33 -9.88
N ALA A 69 -7.06 -55.92 -10.48
CA ALA A 69 -5.74 -56.27 -9.99
C ALA A 69 -4.83 -56.70 -11.17
N SER A 70 -3.52 -56.56 -10.93
CA SER A 70 -2.41 -57.40 -11.40
C SER A 70 -2.20 -57.60 -12.91
N GLY A 71 -1.59 -56.59 -13.54
CA GLY A 71 -0.45 -56.82 -14.42
C GLY A 71 0.81 -56.34 -13.70
N ILE A 72 1.71 -57.25 -13.33
CA ILE A 72 3.06 -56.87 -12.87
C ILE A 72 3.74 -56.24 -14.09
N SER A 73 3.74 -54.91 -14.19
CA SER A 73 4.78 -54.22 -14.95
C SER A 73 6.03 -54.27 -14.08
N THR A 74 7.10 -54.83 -14.61
CA THR A 74 8.40 -54.89 -13.95
C THR A 74 8.83 -53.49 -13.50
N GLY A 75 9.59 -53.41 -12.41
CA GLY A 75 10.08 -52.14 -11.86
C GLY A 75 10.87 -51.29 -12.88
N GLU A 76 11.38 -51.92 -13.94
CA GLU A 76 12.06 -51.25 -15.05
C GLU A 76 11.12 -50.40 -15.93
N ASP A 77 9.86 -50.79 -16.15
CA ASP A 77 8.93 -50.02 -17.00
C ASP A 77 8.48 -48.71 -16.34
N LYS A 78 8.28 -48.71 -15.01
CA LYS A 78 7.97 -47.47 -14.26
C LYS A 78 9.18 -46.56 -14.11
N ILE A 79 10.39 -47.11 -14.07
CA ILE A 79 11.64 -46.34 -14.03
C ILE A 79 11.94 -45.77 -15.42
N MET A 80 11.72 -46.52 -16.52
CA MET A 80 11.87 -46.03 -17.89
C MET A 80 10.81 -45.00 -18.29
N LEU A 81 9.55 -45.13 -17.83
CA LEU A 81 8.52 -44.09 -18.05
C LEU A 81 8.78 -42.82 -17.21
N ALA A 82 9.36 -42.95 -16.02
CA ALA A 82 9.78 -41.80 -15.22
C ALA A 82 11.01 -41.09 -15.84
N ASP A 83 11.97 -41.84 -16.40
CA ASP A 83 13.14 -41.29 -17.11
C ASP A 83 12.76 -40.67 -18.47
N ALA A 84 11.81 -41.26 -19.21
CA ALA A 84 11.31 -40.73 -20.47
C ALA A 84 10.32 -39.56 -20.30
N SER A 85 9.69 -39.41 -19.13
CA SER A 85 8.91 -38.23 -18.77
C SER A 85 9.80 -37.07 -18.31
N ALA A 86 10.99 -37.35 -17.78
CA ALA A 86 11.97 -36.32 -17.40
C ALA A 86 12.61 -35.63 -18.61
N THR A 87 12.61 -36.26 -19.79
CA THR A 87 13.23 -35.75 -21.03
C THR A 87 12.33 -34.82 -21.85
N ARG A 88 11.03 -34.72 -21.56
CA ARG A 88 10.06 -33.88 -22.29
C ARG A 88 9.59 -32.69 -21.46
N GLN A 89 10.49 -31.77 -21.11
CA GLN A 89 10.15 -30.54 -20.39
C GLN A 89 9.99 -29.35 -21.35
N VAL A 90 9.24 -28.32 -20.94
CA VAL A 90 9.23 -27.03 -21.67
C VAL A 90 10.53 -26.28 -21.37
N LYS A 91 11.52 -26.39 -22.26
CA LYS A 91 12.84 -25.75 -22.04
C LYS A 91 12.85 -24.26 -22.31
N HIS A 92 11.94 -23.77 -23.15
CA HIS A 92 11.90 -22.38 -23.56
C HIS A 92 10.47 -21.84 -23.62
N LEU A 93 10.27 -20.63 -23.10
CA LEU A 93 9.03 -19.89 -23.19
C LEU A 93 9.24 -18.62 -24.02
N VAL A 94 8.31 -18.33 -24.92
CA VAL A 94 8.35 -17.16 -25.79
C VAL A 94 7.01 -16.44 -25.82
N PHE A 95 7.06 -15.11 -25.83
CA PHE A 95 5.89 -14.27 -25.99
C PHE A 95 6.22 -13.04 -26.83
N THR A 96 5.20 -12.47 -27.47
CA THR A 96 5.32 -11.34 -28.39
C THR A 96 4.49 -10.17 -27.89
N SER A 97 5.02 -8.95 -27.97
CA SER A 97 4.25 -7.74 -27.69
C SER A 97 4.78 -6.54 -28.49
N THR A 98 4.06 -5.42 -28.41
CA THR A 98 4.60 -4.12 -28.83
C THR A 98 5.26 -3.39 -27.67
N CYS A 99 5.67 -2.14 -27.88
CA CYS A 99 6.32 -1.30 -26.88
C CYS A 99 5.37 -0.29 -26.20
N ARG A 100 4.06 -0.58 -26.15
CA ARG A 100 3.13 0.23 -25.35
C ARG A 100 3.42 0.04 -23.87
N ASP A 101 3.14 1.06 -23.06
CA ASP A 101 3.34 0.99 -21.59
C ASP A 101 2.56 -0.16 -20.95
N ILE A 102 1.36 -0.48 -21.46
CA ILE A 102 0.58 -1.62 -20.96
C ILE A 102 1.24 -2.97 -21.26
N ASP A 103 1.91 -3.09 -22.41
CA ASP A 103 2.60 -4.33 -22.79
C ASP A 103 3.85 -4.55 -21.92
N PHE A 104 4.49 -3.46 -21.47
CA PHE A 104 5.54 -3.54 -20.45
C PHE A 104 5.01 -4.11 -19.14
N ILE A 105 3.86 -3.62 -18.66
CA ILE A 105 3.24 -4.14 -17.44
C ILE A 105 2.92 -5.62 -17.57
N HIS A 106 2.28 -6.02 -18.68
CA HIS A 106 1.94 -7.41 -18.96
C HIS A 106 3.17 -8.31 -19.00
N ALA A 107 4.22 -7.89 -19.70
CA ALA A 107 5.48 -8.63 -19.81
C ALA A 107 6.14 -8.89 -18.45
N GLU A 108 6.20 -7.88 -17.58
CA GLU A 108 6.80 -8.04 -16.25
C GLU A 108 5.93 -8.88 -15.32
N VAL A 109 4.59 -8.74 -15.36
CA VAL A 109 3.67 -9.60 -14.58
C VAL A 109 3.79 -11.06 -15.02
N LEU A 110 3.83 -11.31 -16.33
CA LEU A 110 4.03 -12.64 -16.89
C LEU A 110 5.36 -13.24 -16.40
N ALA A 111 6.46 -12.50 -16.58
CA ALA A 111 7.79 -12.96 -16.19
C ALA A 111 7.89 -13.19 -14.67
N PHE A 112 7.36 -12.27 -13.87
CA PHE A 112 7.33 -12.39 -12.41
C PHE A 112 6.55 -13.63 -11.97
N THR A 113 5.32 -13.82 -12.47
CA THR A 113 4.49 -14.96 -12.06
C THR A 113 5.07 -16.28 -12.53
N LEU A 114 5.65 -16.34 -13.73
CA LEU A 114 6.33 -17.52 -14.26
C LEU A 114 7.52 -17.93 -13.38
N ARG A 115 8.38 -16.97 -12.99
CA ARG A 115 9.51 -17.25 -12.09
C ARG A 115 9.03 -17.61 -10.69
N ARG A 116 8.00 -16.93 -10.18
CA ARG A 116 7.41 -17.19 -8.85
C ARG A 116 6.83 -18.60 -8.74
N THR A 117 6.26 -19.17 -9.79
CA THR A 117 5.74 -20.55 -9.79
C THR A 117 6.83 -21.61 -9.97
N GLY A 118 8.10 -21.22 -10.12
CA GLY A 118 9.26 -22.12 -10.13
C GLY A 118 9.70 -22.58 -11.52
N TYR A 119 9.39 -21.83 -12.58
CA TYR A 119 9.97 -22.07 -13.90
C TYR A 119 11.39 -21.52 -14.01
N ASP A 120 12.32 -22.39 -14.36
CA ASP A 120 13.77 -22.12 -14.45
C ASP A 120 14.30 -22.08 -15.89
N GLY A 121 13.49 -22.48 -16.88
CA GLY A 121 13.86 -22.44 -18.30
C GLY A 121 14.07 -21.05 -18.88
N ASN A 122 14.48 -21.01 -20.14
CA ASN A 122 14.78 -19.77 -20.86
C ASN A 122 13.49 -19.03 -21.25
N VAL A 123 13.52 -17.71 -21.18
CA VAL A 123 12.36 -16.85 -21.52
C VAL A 123 12.79 -15.78 -22.52
N THR A 124 12.10 -15.71 -23.65
CA THR A 124 12.35 -14.69 -24.68
C THR A 124 11.12 -13.83 -24.94
N HIS A 125 11.31 -12.51 -24.86
CA HIS A 125 10.35 -11.50 -25.26
C HIS A 125 10.69 -10.96 -26.66
N LEU A 126 9.79 -11.13 -27.62
CA LEU A 126 9.97 -10.64 -28.98
C LEU A 126 9.16 -9.37 -29.19
N LEU A 127 9.85 -8.23 -29.26
CA LEU A 127 9.25 -6.92 -29.45
C LEU A 127 9.15 -6.57 -30.93
N TYR A 128 7.97 -6.12 -31.36
CA TYR A 128 7.71 -5.70 -32.74
C TYR A 128 6.94 -4.37 -32.81
N GLY A 129 7.04 -3.70 -33.95
CA GLY A 129 6.35 -2.44 -34.20
C GLY A 129 6.81 -1.29 -33.30
N CYS A 130 8.07 -1.33 -32.87
CA CYS A 130 8.71 -0.30 -32.06
C CYS A 130 9.90 0.30 -32.79
N THR A 131 10.16 1.58 -32.54
CA THR A 131 11.43 2.23 -32.86
C THR A 131 12.57 1.65 -32.01
N SER A 132 13.82 1.84 -32.44
CA SER A 132 14.99 1.41 -31.67
C SER A 132 15.09 2.13 -30.31
N GLU A 133 14.60 3.37 -30.22
CA GLU A 133 14.57 4.12 -28.96
C GLU A 133 13.57 3.53 -27.96
N GLU A 134 12.34 3.24 -28.42
CA GLU A 134 11.31 2.57 -27.59
C GLU A 134 11.77 1.20 -27.10
N PHE A 135 12.41 0.41 -27.99
CA PHE A 135 13.00 -0.88 -27.64
C PHE A 135 14.06 -0.75 -26.52
N LEU A 136 14.99 0.20 -26.67
CA LEU A 136 16.03 0.43 -25.67
C LEU A 136 15.43 0.92 -24.34
N ASN A 137 14.46 1.81 -24.37
CA ASN A 137 13.79 2.32 -23.18
C ASN A 137 13.05 1.20 -22.44
N MET A 138 12.28 0.38 -23.15
CA MET A 138 11.56 -0.75 -22.57
C MET A 138 12.53 -1.77 -21.97
N THR A 139 13.62 -2.09 -22.68
CA THR A 139 14.62 -3.06 -22.21
C THR A 139 15.35 -2.57 -20.95
N ARG A 140 15.65 -1.26 -20.85
CA ARG A 140 16.27 -0.68 -19.64
C ARG A 140 15.36 -0.75 -18.41
N LYS A 141 14.04 -0.68 -18.60
CA LYS A 141 13.05 -0.72 -17.50
C LYS A 141 12.83 -2.14 -16.97
N LYS A 142 13.18 -3.20 -17.71
CA LYS A 142 12.88 -4.58 -17.28
C LYS A 142 13.68 -5.01 -16.05
N ASP A 143 13.05 -5.80 -15.18
CA ASP A 143 13.75 -6.40 -14.05
C ASP A 143 14.69 -7.52 -14.50
N GLN A 144 15.99 -7.27 -14.43
CA GLN A 144 17.03 -8.22 -14.84
C GLN A 144 17.00 -9.52 -14.01
N ARG A 145 16.48 -9.49 -12.78
CA ARG A 145 16.37 -10.68 -11.90
C ARG A 145 15.43 -11.74 -12.50
N LEU A 146 14.49 -11.33 -13.35
CA LEU A 146 13.53 -12.23 -14.02
C LEU A 146 14.16 -13.00 -15.20
N LYS A 147 15.38 -12.63 -15.64
CA LYS A 147 16.15 -13.31 -16.69
C LYS A 147 15.35 -13.51 -17.99
N VAL A 148 14.80 -12.42 -18.53
CA VAL A 148 14.06 -12.40 -19.80
C VAL A 148 14.93 -11.80 -20.91
N GLN A 149 15.29 -12.61 -21.91
CA GLN A 149 15.98 -12.12 -23.10
C GLN A 149 15.00 -11.34 -23.96
N THR A 150 15.36 -10.13 -24.39
CA THR A 150 14.46 -9.30 -25.23
C THR A 150 15.09 -9.11 -26.61
N ARG A 151 14.31 -9.31 -27.69
CA ARG A 151 14.75 -9.14 -29.08
C ARG A 151 13.86 -8.15 -29.83
N HIS A 152 14.46 -7.40 -30.75
CA HIS A 152 13.80 -6.35 -31.52
C HIS A 152 13.56 -6.77 -32.97
N TYR A 153 12.33 -6.58 -33.45
CA TYR A 153 11.90 -6.80 -34.84
C TYR A 153 11.26 -5.51 -35.39
N PRO A 154 12.07 -4.48 -35.71
CA PRO A 154 11.58 -3.16 -36.12
C PRO A 154 10.87 -3.17 -37.47
N ASP A 155 11.15 -4.18 -38.30
CA ASP A 155 10.61 -4.33 -39.65
C ASP A 155 9.21 -4.95 -39.68
N VAL A 156 8.63 -5.24 -38.51
CA VAL A 156 7.26 -5.75 -38.36
C VAL A 156 6.37 -4.65 -37.80
N SER A 157 5.28 -4.32 -38.49
CA SER A 157 4.36 -3.25 -38.09
C SER A 157 3.53 -3.61 -36.84
N ALA A 158 3.23 -2.60 -36.02
CA ALA A 158 2.25 -2.64 -34.93
C ALA A 158 0.82 -2.31 -35.39
N GLU A 159 0.55 -2.19 -36.70
CA GLU A 159 -0.84 -2.09 -37.15
C GLU A 159 -1.59 -3.34 -36.70
N LYS A 160 -2.75 -3.15 -36.04
CA LYS A 160 -3.69 -4.22 -35.70
C LYS A 160 -3.17 -5.23 -34.65
N THR A 161 -2.60 -4.78 -33.53
CA THR A 161 -1.87 -5.62 -32.55
C THR A 161 -2.68 -6.56 -31.67
N THR A 162 -4.00 -6.42 -31.65
CA THR A 162 -4.91 -7.30 -30.90
C THR A 162 -5.68 -8.18 -31.87
N PHE A 163 -5.41 -9.48 -31.88
CA PHE A 163 -5.93 -10.41 -32.89
C PHE A 163 -7.00 -11.30 -32.26
N GLY A 164 -8.21 -11.40 -32.79
CA GLY A 164 -9.19 -12.30 -32.20
C GLY A 164 -10.65 -11.87 -32.28
N GLU A 165 -11.51 -12.65 -31.63
CA GLU A 165 -12.90 -12.25 -31.39
C GLU A 165 -12.94 -10.97 -30.54
N LYS A 166 -14.01 -10.15 -30.67
CA LYS A 166 -14.19 -8.86 -29.98
C LYS A 166 -13.93 -8.88 -28.44
N LEU A 167 -13.88 -10.06 -27.82
CA LEU A 167 -13.71 -10.28 -26.39
C LEU A 167 -12.48 -11.13 -26.03
N LEU A 168 -11.77 -11.71 -27.01
CA LEU A 168 -10.65 -12.64 -26.81
C LEU A 168 -9.57 -12.32 -27.84
N THR A 169 -8.64 -11.43 -27.46
CA THR A 169 -7.53 -11.05 -28.33
C THR A 169 -6.30 -11.88 -27.97
N THR A 170 -5.82 -12.74 -28.86
CA THR A 170 -4.45 -13.25 -28.78
C THR A 170 -3.47 -12.13 -29.13
N THR A 171 -2.36 -12.12 -28.41
CA THR A 171 -1.20 -11.24 -28.60
C THR A 171 -0.05 -11.97 -29.29
N LEU A 172 -0.18 -13.29 -29.50
CA LEU A 172 0.81 -14.10 -30.18
C LEU A 172 0.86 -13.76 -31.67
N ASN A 173 2.03 -13.35 -32.16
CA ASN A 173 2.26 -13.03 -33.56
C ASN A 173 3.12 -14.14 -34.23
N PRO A 174 2.51 -15.04 -35.05
CA PRO A 174 3.21 -16.12 -35.72
C PRO A 174 4.31 -15.64 -36.68
N PHE A 175 4.18 -14.44 -37.26
CA PHE A 175 5.21 -13.88 -38.12
C PHE A 175 6.48 -13.51 -37.36
N VAL A 176 6.34 -12.87 -36.21
CA VAL A 176 7.47 -12.56 -35.32
C VAL A 176 8.10 -13.84 -34.77
N LEU A 177 7.25 -14.82 -34.40
CA LEU A 177 7.70 -16.13 -33.93
C LEU A 177 8.50 -16.88 -35.01
N ALA A 178 8.03 -16.85 -36.26
CA ALA A 178 8.72 -17.43 -37.41
C ALA A 178 10.07 -16.74 -37.67
N LYS A 179 10.15 -15.41 -37.60
CA LYS A 179 11.44 -14.71 -37.70
C LYS A 179 12.43 -15.15 -36.64
N TRP A 180 11.97 -15.32 -35.41
CA TRP A 180 12.82 -15.78 -34.31
C TRP A 180 13.33 -17.22 -34.51
N MET A 181 12.45 -18.15 -34.90
CA MET A 181 12.78 -19.58 -34.98
C MET A 181 13.41 -20.04 -36.30
N LEU A 182 13.09 -19.37 -37.41
CA LEU A 182 13.44 -19.83 -38.77
C LEU A 182 14.55 -19.02 -39.43
N GLN A 183 14.81 -17.78 -38.98
CA GLN A 183 15.91 -16.99 -39.54
C GLN A 183 17.22 -17.33 -38.85
N SER A 184 18.28 -17.45 -39.65
CA SER A 184 19.64 -17.66 -39.16
C SER A 184 20.10 -16.43 -38.38
N THR A 185 20.35 -16.57 -37.08
CA THR A 185 20.88 -15.48 -36.25
C THR A 185 22.38 -15.32 -36.53
N ALA A 186 22.77 -14.20 -37.11
CA ALA A 186 24.18 -13.79 -37.07
C ALA A 186 24.45 -13.25 -35.67
N ASP A 187 25.43 -13.82 -34.95
CA ASP A 187 25.86 -13.26 -33.67
C ASP A 187 26.39 -11.83 -33.89
N GLU A 188 25.80 -10.85 -33.19
CA GLU A 188 26.26 -9.46 -33.20
C GLU A 188 27.56 -9.25 -32.39
N VAL A 189 28.12 -10.32 -31.81
CA VAL A 189 29.30 -10.27 -30.93
C VAL A 189 30.40 -11.21 -31.44
N ALA A 190 31.03 -10.86 -32.56
CA ALA A 190 32.44 -11.14 -32.87
C ALA A 190 32.74 -10.77 -34.32
N GLU A 191 33.96 -10.28 -34.58
CA GLU A 191 34.51 -9.94 -35.91
C GLU A 191 34.64 -11.14 -36.90
N LYS A 192 33.93 -12.25 -36.65
CA LYS A 192 33.78 -13.38 -37.57
C LYS A 192 32.31 -13.82 -37.58
N LYS A 193 31.57 -13.46 -38.63
CA LYS A 193 30.19 -13.91 -38.89
C LYS A 193 30.13 -15.43 -39.06
N ARG A 194 30.06 -16.18 -37.95
CA ARG A 194 29.68 -17.59 -37.96
C ARG A 194 28.16 -17.64 -37.82
N VAL A 195 27.49 -18.20 -38.82
CA VAL A 195 26.05 -18.46 -38.75
C VAL A 195 25.86 -19.72 -37.90
N VAL A 196 25.28 -19.57 -36.72
CA VAL A 196 24.99 -20.67 -35.80
C VAL A 196 23.53 -21.10 -35.99
N PRO A 197 23.22 -22.41 -36.16
CA PRO A 197 21.85 -22.91 -36.21
C PRO A 197 21.05 -22.54 -34.95
N PHE A 198 19.75 -22.29 -35.09
CA PHE A 198 18.87 -21.88 -33.98
C PHE A 198 18.94 -22.84 -32.79
N GLU A 199 18.94 -24.15 -33.05
CA GLU A 199 19.09 -25.23 -32.07
C GLU A 199 20.35 -25.09 -31.22
N GLU A 200 21.48 -24.76 -31.86
CA GLU A 200 22.76 -24.59 -31.19
C GLU A 200 22.80 -23.26 -30.41
N HIS A 201 22.21 -22.20 -30.95
CA HIS A 201 22.18 -20.89 -30.30
C HIS A 201 21.30 -20.87 -29.03
N TYR A 202 20.19 -21.61 -29.01
CA TYR A 202 19.28 -21.69 -27.86
C TYR A 202 19.40 -22.97 -27.03
N ALA A 203 20.32 -23.88 -27.41
CA ALA A 203 20.48 -25.20 -26.81
C ALA A 203 19.16 -26.02 -26.77
N LEU A 204 18.43 -26.01 -27.90
CA LEU A 204 17.16 -26.72 -28.07
C LEU A 204 17.30 -27.87 -29.08
N ALA A 205 16.88 -29.06 -28.69
CA ALA A 205 16.71 -30.22 -29.56
C ALA A 205 15.37 -30.17 -30.31
N SER A 206 15.24 -30.95 -31.39
CA SER A 206 14.04 -30.97 -32.23
C SER A 206 12.78 -31.48 -31.53
N ASP A 207 12.93 -32.26 -30.47
CA ASP A 207 11.89 -32.82 -29.61
C ASP A 207 11.70 -32.04 -28.29
N ASP A 208 12.46 -30.96 -28.07
CA ASP A 208 12.24 -30.08 -26.94
C ASP A 208 10.97 -29.24 -27.12
N PHE A 209 10.20 -29.07 -26.04
CA PHE A 209 8.98 -28.28 -26.06
C PHE A 209 9.27 -26.79 -25.87
N VAL A 210 8.68 -25.97 -26.75
CA VAL A 210 8.67 -24.51 -26.67
C VAL A 210 7.23 -24.04 -26.48
N MET A 211 7.01 -23.26 -25.41
CA MET A 211 5.71 -22.64 -25.13
C MET A 211 5.63 -21.25 -25.73
N ALA A 212 4.68 -21.04 -26.64
CA ALA A 212 4.29 -19.73 -27.14
C ALA A 212 3.05 -19.26 -26.38
N VAL A 213 3.19 -18.16 -25.62
CA VAL A 213 2.16 -17.66 -24.70
C VAL A 213 1.78 -16.21 -25.02
N ASP A 214 0.55 -15.83 -24.68
CA ASP A 214 0.09 -14.45 -24.75
C ASP A 214 0.82 -13.57 -23.72
N SER A 215 1.11 -12.32 -24.07
CA SER A 215 1.89 -11.39 -23.23
C SER A 215 1.21 -11.03 -21.90
N ASP A 216 -0.12 -11.12 -21.83
CA ASP A 216 -0.96 -10.83 -20.64
C ASP A 216 -1.29 -12.10 -19.82
N ALA A 217 -0.58 -13.20 -20.04
CA ALA A 217 -0.75 -14.41 -19.26
C ALA A 217 -0.22 -14.27 -17.83
N ILE A 218 -0.96 -14.81 -16.87
CA ILE A 218 -0.60 -14.86 -15.46
C ILE A 218 -0.42 -16.32 -15.07
N PHE A 219 0.79 -16.72 -14.64
CA PHE A 219 1.04 -18.10 -14.24
C PHE A 219 0.56 -18.37 -12.81
N THR A 220 -0.20 -19.45 -12.65
CA THR A 220 -0.86 -19.83 -11.40
C THR A 220 -0.28 -21.10 -10.77
N LYS A 221 0.41 -21.94 -11.55
CA LYS A 221 1.21 -23.07 -11.06
C LYS A 221 2.47 -23.28 -11.90
N LYS A 222 3.35 -24.19 -11.47
CA LYS A 222 4.56 -24.54 -12.21
C LYS A 222 4.18 -25.10 -13.58
N LEU A 223 4.86 -24.62 -14.63
CA LEU A 223 4.74 -25.19 -15.97
C LEU A 223 5.39 -26.58 -15.98
N ASP A 224 4.56 -27.62 -16.09
CA ASP A 224 4.98 -29.02 -16.06
C ASP A 224 4.27 -29.81 -17.17
N MET A 225 5.07 -30.47 -18.01
CA MET A 225 4.57 -31.31 -19.10
C MET A 225 3.87 -32.57 -18.59
N GLY A 226 4.22 -33.06 -17.39
CA GLY A 226 3.54 -34.22 -16.79
C GLY A 226 2.03 -33.97 -16.61
N ASN A 227 1.67 -32.75 -16.19
CA ASN A 227 0.27 -32.34 -16.03
C ASN A 227 -0.47 -32.25 -17.37
N LEU A 228 0.18 -31.72 -18.41
CA LEU A 228 -0.41 -31.59 -19.75
C LEU A 228 -0.65 -32.95 -20.40
N MET A 229 0.33 -33.86 -20.26
CA MET A 229 0.24 -35.22 -20.76
C MET A 229 -0.82 -36.04 -20.02
N ALA A 230 -0.98 -35.81 -18.71
CA ALA A 230 -2.03 -36.45 -17.91
C ALA A 230 -3.46 -36.02 -18.33
N GLU A 231 -3.65 -34.81 -18.82
CA GLU A 231 -4.96 -34.41 -19.38
C GLU A 231 -5.20 -34.98 -20.79
N ALA A 232 -4.13 -35.31 -21.52
CA ALA A 232 -4.19 -35.78 -22.90
C ALA A 232 -3.95 -37.29 -23.05
N HIS A 233 -4.28 -38.09 -22.02
CA HIS A 233 -3.94 -39.53 -21.86
C HIS A 233 -4.10 -40.44 -23.10
N ASP A 234 -4.92 -40.06 -24.08
CA ASP A 234 -5.22 -40.84 -25.29
C ASP A 234 -4.46 -40.41 -26.56
N VAL A 235 -3.58 -39.39 -26.49
CA VAL A 235 -2.86 -38.85 -27.67
C VAL A 235 -1.37 -38.63 -27.34
N ASN A 236 -0.46 -39.29 -28.08
CA ASN A 236 0.97 -38.93 -28.08
C ASN A 236 1.16 -37.59 -28.82
N ALA A 237 0.81 -36.50 -28.14
CA ALA A 237 0.70 -35.18 -28.74
C ALA A 237 2.07 -34.47 -28.81
N ARG A 238 2.40 -33.99 -30.01
CA ARG A 238 3.59 -33.17 -30.28
C ARG A 238 3.31 -31.67 -30.17
N ILE A 239 2.03 -31.30 -30.04
CA ILE A 239 1.56 -29.94 -29.81
C ILE A 239 0.28 -29.95 -28.95
N PHE A 240 0.23 -29.04 -28.00
CA PHE A 240 -0.89 -28.75 -27.12
C PHE A 240 -1.38 -27.33 -27.38
N GLY A 241 -2.68 -27.12 -27.27
CA GLY A 241 -3.29 -25.80 -27.37
C GLY A 241 -4.45 -25.67 -26.40
N GLN A 242 -4.72 -24.45 -25.96
CA GLN A 242 -5.84 -24.19 -25.05
C GLN A 242 -7.17 -24.39 -25.77
N ASP A 243 -8.10 -25.12 -25.15
CA ASP A 243 -9.46 -25.32 -25.69
C ASP A 243 -10.14 -23.98 -26.01
N ALA A 244 -10.59 -23.86 -27.26
CA ALA A 244 -11.10 -22.63 -27.80
C ALA A 244 -12.64 -22.54 -27.79
N SER A 245 -13.13 -21.35 -27.41
CA SER A 245 -14.57 -21.04 -27.37
C SER A 245 -15.25 -20.98 -28.74
N TRP A 246 -14.50 -20.80 -29.82
CA TRP A 246 -15.06 -20.67 -31.17
C TRP A 246 -15.53 -22.01 -31.76
N TYR A 247 -15.17 -23.14 -31.14
CA TYR A 247 -15.56 -24.45 -31.64
C TYR A 247 -17.02 -24.77 -31.36
N TRP A 248 -17.74 -25.14 -32.41
CA TRP A 248 -19.06 -25.75 -32.31
C TRP A 248 -19.09 -26.99 -33.21
N PRO A 249 -19.71 -28.11 -32.79
CA PRO A 249 -19.73 -29.32 -33.59
C PRO A 249 -20.20 -29.06 -35.03
N LYS A 250 -19.37 -29.47 -35.99
CA LYS A 250 -19.60 -29.31 -37.45
C LYS A 250 -19.75 -27.85 -37.92
N ARG A 251 -19.25 -26.88 -37.16
CA ARG A 251 -19.22 -25.46 -37.57
C ARG A 251 -17.83 -24.89 -37.37
N PHE A 252 -17.30 -24.32 -38.44
CA PHE A 252 -16.02 -23.61 -38.44
C PHE A 252 -16.27 -22.09 -38.52
N PRO A 253 -15.43 -21.24 -37.88
CA PRO A 253 -15.63 -19.79 -37.90
C PRO A 253 -15.49 -19.15 -39.30
N LEU A 254 -14.76 -19.77 -40.23
CA LEU A 254 -14.70 -19.35 -41.63
C LEU A 254 -15.73 -20.10 -42.48
N THR A 255 -16.38 -19.40 -43.42
CA THR A 255 -17.18 -20.06 -44.45
C THR A 255 -16.30 -20.89 -45.37
N LYS A 256 -16.90 -21.84 -46.11
CA LYS A 256 -16.16 -22.66 -47.08
C LYS A 256 -15.42 -21.79 -48.11
N GLU A 257 -16.08 -20.75 -48.62
CA GLU A 257 -15.49 -19.82 -49.58
C GLU A 257 -14.35 -18.99 -48.97
N GLN A 258 -14.45 -18.63 -47.69
CA GLN A 258 -13.36 -17.94 -46.98
C GLN A 258 -12.16 -18.87 -46.79
N LEU A 259 -12.39 -20.12 -46.41
CA LEU A 259 -11.34 -21.12 -46.24
C LEU A 259 -10.63 -21.42 -47.57
N GLU A 260 -11.38 -21.64 -48.65
CA GLU A 260 -10.85 -21.87 -50.01
C GLU A 260 -9.99 -20.71 -50.53
N ARG A 261 -10.19 -19.48 -50.03
CA ARG A 261 -9.36 -18.31 -50.40
C ARG A 261 -8.02 -18.26 -49.66
N VAL A 262 -7.94 -18.83 -48.46
CA VAL A 262 -6.76 -18.70 -47.60
C VAL A 262 -5.84 -19.91 -47.67
N VAL A 263 -6.37 -21.12 -47.90
CA VAL A 263 -5.57 -22.35 -48.03
C VAL A 263 -5.46 -22.84 -49.49
N PRO A 264 -4.38 -23.57 -49.84
CA PRO A 264 -4.26 -24.22 -51.15
C PRO A 264 -5.39 -25.22 -51.45
N PRO A 265 -5.74 -25.47 -52.73
CA PRO A 265 -6.84 -26.38 -53.12
C PRO A 265 -6.67 -27.83 -52.64
N ASN A 266 -5.43 -28.26 -52.40
CA ASN A 266 -5.08 -29.60 -51.89
C ASN A 266 -4.96 -29.65 -50.36
N SER A 267 -5.31 -28.58 -49.65
CA SER A 267 -5.21 -28.51 -48.19
C SER A 267 -6.15 -29.50 -47.52
N ARG A 268 -5.64 -30.26 -46.53
CA ARG A 268 -6.48 -31.17 -45.73
C ARG A 268 -7.52 -30.43 -44.90
N SER A 269 -7.30 -29.16 -44.58
CA SER A 269 -8.29 -28.33 -43.88
C SER A 269 -9.62 -28.21 -44.63
N LEU A 270 -9.62 -28.34 -45.97
CA LEU A 270 -10.84 -28.32 -46.80
C LEU A 270 -11.65 -29.62 -46.69
N LEU A 271 -11.04 -30.70 -46.19
CA LEU A 271 -11.65 -32.02 -46.04
C LEU A 271 -12.19 -32.28 -44.63
N LEU A 272 -11.98 -31.35 -43.69
CA LEU A 272 -12.42 -31.50 -42.32
C LEU A 272 -13.91 -31.18 -42.18
N GLU A 273 -14.71 -32.19 -41.82
CA GLU A 273 -16.11 -32.00 -41.43
C GLU A 273 -16.25 -31.54 -39.97
N ASP A 274 -15.27 -31.88 -39.13
CA ASP A 274 -15.22 -31.51 -37.72
C ASP A 274 -13.82 -30.99 -37.35
N TRP A 275 -13.79 -29.85 -36.67
CA TRP A 275 -12.57 -29.11 -36.32
C TRP A 275 -12.09 -29.37 -34.89
N ARG A 276 -12.66 -30.36 -34.18
CA ARG A 276 -12.36 -30.60 -32.76
C ARG A 276 -10.87 -30.77 -32.47
N GLU A 277 -10.15 -31.51 -33.32
CA GLU A 277 -8.70 -31.77 -33.18
C GLU A 277 -7.83 -30.52 -33.37
N TYR A 278 -8.40 -29.42 -33.86
CA TYR A 278 -7.71 -28.15 -34.10
C TYR A 278 -8.38 -26.99 -33.35
N ALA A 279 -9.36 -27.30 -32.50
CA ALA A 279 -10.21 -26.35 -31.76
C ALA A 279 -9.46 -25.67 -30.60
N THR A 280 -8.38 -24.96 -30.93
CA THR A 280 -7.45 -24.40 -29.94
C THR A 280 -7.09 -22.94 -30.19
N ILE A 281 -6.65 -22.27 -29.14
CA ILE A 281 -6.06 -20.92 -29.12
C ILE A 281 -4.77 -20.94 -28.31
N ALA A 282 -4.03 -19.84 -28.33
CA ALA A 282 -2.87 -19.65 -27.45
C ALA A 282 -3.31 -19.72 -25.96
N PRO A 283 -2.43 -20.21 -25.06
CA PRO A 283 -1.04 -20.63 -25.31
C PRO A 283 -0.93 -21.96 -26.06
N TYR A 284 0.15 -22.10 -26.82
CA TYR A 284 0.54 -23.34 -27.51
C TYR A 284 1.84 -23.88 -26.92
N VAL A 285 1.92 -25.18 -26.70
CA VAL A 285 3.15 -25.86 -26.26
C VAL A 285 3.46 -26.94 -27.30
N ALA A 286 4.52 -26.78 -28.08
CA ALA A 286 4.85 -27.70 -29.17
C ALA A 286 6.33 -28.05 -29.19
N GLU A 287 6.65 -29.23 -29.71
CA GLU A 287 8.02 -29.59 -30.07
C GLU A 287 8.60 -28.56 -31.05
N LEU A 288 9.90 -28.28 -30.95
CA LEU A 288 10.57 -27.35 -31.86
C LEU A 288 10.42 -27.77 -33.34
N SER A 289 10.46 -29.09 -33.62
CA SER A 289 10.23 -29.62 -34.96
C SER A 289 8.84 -29.30 -35.50
N VAL A 290 7.81 -29.39 -34.67
CA VAL A 290 6.42 -29.04 -35.04
C VAL A 290 6.29 -27.55 -35.31
N TRP A 291 6.89 -26.69 -34.47
CA TRP A 291 6.91 -25.25 -34.73
C TRP A 291 7.52 -24.95 -36.10
N LYS A 292 8.65 -25.57 -36.44
CA LYS A 292 9.30 -25.37 -37.75
C LYS A 292 8.46 -25.87 -38.93
N GLU A 293 7.64 -26.90 -38.73
CA GLU A 293 6.71 -27.45 -39.72
C GLU A 293 5.53 -26.50 -39.99
N ILE A 294 4.89 -25.98 -38.94
CA ILE A 294 3.62 -25.22 -39.09
C ILE A 294 3.83 -23.71 -39.32
N LEU A 295 4.94 -23.12 -38.85
CA LEU A 295 5.15 -21.67 -38.89
C LEU A 295 5.16 -21.07 -40.30
N PRO A 296 5.81 -21.67 -41.33
CA PRO A 296 5.78 -21.14 -42.69
C PRO A 296 4.34 -20.96 -43.21
N THR A 297 3.50 -21.97 -43.00
CA THR A 297 2.09 -21.98 -43.40
C THR A 297 1.28 -20.98 -42.55
N ALA A 298 1.53 -20.91 -41.24
CA ALA A 298 0.88 -19.93 -40.37
C ALA A 298 1.17 -18.47 -40.79
N VAL A 299 2.41 -18.19 -41.25
CA VAL A 299 2.79 -16.87 -41.78
C VAL A 299 2.10 -16.55 -43.10
N ASP A 300 2.01 -17.49 -44.02
CA ASP A 300 1.28 -17.29 -45.29
C ASP A 300 -0.20 -17.00 -45.02
N LEU A 301 -0.82 -17.75 -44.10
CA LEU A 301 -2.20 -17.54 -43.67
C LEU A 301 -2.41 -16.19 -42.99
N TRP A 302 -1.43 -15.73 -42.22
CA TRP A 302 -1.50 -14.46 -41.49
C TRP A 302 -1.78 -13.26 -42.41
N TYR A 303 -1.21 -13.23 -43.61
CA TYR A 303 -1.46 -12.13 -44.56
C TYR A 303 -2.76 -12.27 -45.34
N LYS A 304 -3.37 -13.46 -45.36
CA LYS A 304 -4.60 -13.77 -46.10
C LYS A 304 -5.87 -13.70 -45.25
N LEU A 305 -5.73 -13.88 -43.94
CA LEU A 305 -6.84 -13.83 -42.99
C LEU A 305 -7.25 -12.38 -42.69
N ALA A 306 -8.56 -12.17 -42.50
CA ALA A 306 -9.07 -10.91 -41.96
C ALA A 306 -8.59 -10.72 -40.51
N HIS A 307 -8.50 -9.46 -40.07
CA HIS A 307 -7.90 -9.11 -38.78
C HIS A 307 -8.51 -9.86 -37.59
N GLU A 308 -9.84 -9.96 -37.56
CA GLU A 308 -10.63 -10.66 -36.55
C GLU A 308 -10.42 -12.18 -36.55
N HIS A 309 -9.87 -12.76 -37.62
CA HIS A 309 -9.66 -14.21 -37.78
C HIS A 309 -8.20 -14.66 -37.62
N LEU A 310 -7.28 -13.75 -37.32
CA LEU A 310 -5.85 -14.04 -37.24
C LEU A 310 -5.49 -15.08 -36.17
N TYR A 311 -6.33 -15.26 -35.15
CA TYR A 311 -6.20 -16.32 -34.14
C TYR A 311 -6.30 -17.75 -34.72
N LEU A 312 -6.86 -17.91 -35.93
CA LEU A 312 -7.00 -19.19 -36.62
C LEU A 312 -5.75 -19.62 -37.41
N ALA A 313 -4.73 -18.75 -37.49
CA ALA A 313 -3.55 -19.03 -38.31
C ALA A 313 -2.84 -20.33 -37.90
N VAL A 314 -2.62 -20.55 -36.60
CA VAL A 314 -1.97 -21.77 -36.08
C VAL A 314 -2.88 -23.01 -36.23
N PRO A 315 -4.17 -22.98 -35.84
CA PRO A 315 -5.09 -24.09 -36.08
C PRO A 315 -5.21 -24.52 -37.54
N ILE A 316 -5.34 -23.56 -38.46
CA ILE A 316 -5.46 -23.85 -39.90
C ILE A 316 -4.13 -24.39 -40.45
N ALA A 317 -2.99 -23.84 -40.02
CA ALA A 317 -1.67 -24.35 -40.41
C ALA A 317 -1.45 -25.79 -39.93
N ALA A 318 -1.76 -26.08 -38.67
CA ALA A 318 -1.67 -27.43 -38.13
C ALA A 318 -2.58 -28.42 -38.90
N ALA A 319 -3.80 -28.00 -39.25
CA ALA A 319 -4.71 -28.79 -40.08
C ALA A 319 -4.19 -29.02 -41.50
N HIS A 320 -3.53 -28.02 -42.09
CA HIS A 320 -2.89 -28.12 -43.40
C HIS A 320 -1.76 -29.16 -43.38
N GLU A 321 -0.86 -29.05 -42.40
CA GLU A 321 0.31 -29.93 -42.23
C GLU A 321 -0.04 -31.30 -41.62
N LYS A 322 -1.31 -31.57 -41.29
CA LYS A 322 -1.78 -32.83 -40.71
C LYS A 322 -1.20 -33.11 -39.32
N VAL A 323 -0.95 -32.06 -38.55
CA VAL A 323 -0.43 -32.12 -37.17
C VAL A 323 -1.59 -31.94 -36.19
N PRO A 324 -2.14 -33.00 -35.59
CA PRO A 324 -3.25 -32.89 -34.65
C PRO A 324 -2.81 -32.14 -33.38
N ILE A 325 -3.71 -31.30 -32.83
CA ILE A 325 -3.45 -30.54 -31.61
C ILE A 325 -4.18 -31.20 -30.44
N ALA A 326 -3.46 -31.51 -29.36
CA ALA A 326 -4.09 -31.88 -28.10
C ALA A 326 -4.73 -30.65 -27.46
N ALA A 327 -6.05 -30.52 -27.64
CA ALA A 327 -6.84 -29.50 -26.98
C ALA A 327 -6.91 -29.77 -25.48
N SER A 328 -6.44 -28.82 -24.67
CA SER A 328 -6.37 -28.94 -23.21
C SER A 328 -7.13 -27.81 -22.52
N GLY A 329 -7.87 -28.13 -21.47
CA GLY A 329 -8.59 -27.15 -20.65
C GLY A 329 -7.75 -26.52 -19.53
N VAL A 330 -6.57 -27.07 -19.23
CA VAL A 330 -5.74 -26.67 -18.08
C VAL A 330 -4.66 -25.66 -18.43
N LEU A 331 -4.39 -25.40 -19.71
CA LEU A 331 -3.34 -24.48 -20.14
C LEU A 331 -3.60 -23.04 -19.68
N SER A 332 -4.84 -22.57 -19.84
CA SER A 332 -5.25 -21.20 -19.52
C SER A 332 -6.75 -21.09 -19.24
N VAL A 333 -7.13 -20.38 -18.17
CA VAL A 333 -8.53 -19.94 -17.97
C VAL A 333 -8.76 -18.58 -18.62
N HIS A 334 -9.77 -18.50 -19.49
CA HIS A 334 -10.21 -17.27 -20.16
C HIS A 334 -11.59 -16.82 -19.67
N HIS A 335 -12.07 -15.64 -20.08
CA HIS A 335 -13.38 -15.10 -19.66
C HIS A 335 -14.57 -16.04 -19.97
N TYR A 336 -14.60 -16.67 -21.15
CA TYR A 336 -15.83 -17.23 -21.70
C TYR A 336 -15.99 -18.75 -21.56
N PRO A 337 -17.24 -19.26 -21.47
CA PRO A 337 -17.51 -20.68 -21.49
C PRO A 337 -17.50 -21.32 -22.88
N SER A 338 -16.33 -21.85 -23.24
CA SER A 338 -16.36 -23.12 -23.99
C SER A 338 -17.06 -24.16 -23.11
N ARG A 339 -18.00 -24.92 -23.69
CA ARG A 339 -18.62 -26.07 -23.02
C ARG A 339 -17.59 -27.18 -22.70
N TYR A 340 -16.38 -27.05 -23.25
CA TYR A 340 -15.28 -27.99 -23.17
C TYR A 340 -14.05 -27.44 -22.42
N GLN A 341 -14.08 -26.18 -21.95
CA GLN A 341 -13.07 -25.73 -20.98
C GLN A 341 -13.25 -26.51 -19.67
N ASN A 342 -12.15 -26.79 -18.96
CA ASN A 342 -12.21 -27.49 -17.68
C ASN A 342 -12.87 -26.57 -16.65
N TRP A 343 -14.05 -26.95 -16.17
CA TRP A 343 -14.79 -26.24 -15.12
C TRP A 343 -14.64 -26.90 -13.76
N ASP A 344 -14.38 -28.20 -13.75
CA ASP A 344 -14.53 -29.03 -12.56
C ASP A 344 -13.45 -28.70 -11.52
N PHE A 345 -12.31 -28.15 -11.96
CA PHE A 345 -11.21 -27.76 -11.08
C PHE A 345 -11.63 -26.77 -9.98
N VAL A 346 -12.65 -25.92 -10.21
CA VAL A 346 -13.08 -24.96 -9.17
C VAL A 346 -13.82 -25.64 -8.02
N ASP A 347 -14.43 -26.79 -8.27
CA ASP A 347 -15.08 -27.56 -7.21
C ASP A 347 -14.06 -28.23 -6.28
N ASP A 348 -12.86 -28.51 -6.81
CA ASP A 348 -11.75 -29.09 -6.06
C ASP A 348 -10.93 -28.06 -5.25
N ILE A 349 -11.21 -26.75 -5.39
CA ILE A 349 -10.53 -25.70 -4.62
C ILE A 349 -10.95 -25.77 -3.14
N LYS A 350 -10.01 -26.23 -2.30
CA LYS A 350 -10.18 -26.38 -0.84
C LYS A 350 -9.67 -25.19 -0.01
N HIS A 351 -9.04 -24.20 -0.64
CA HIS A 351 -8.48 -23.01 0.03
C HIS A 351 -9.24 -21.74 -0.39
N ASN A 352 -8.95 -20.61 0.27
CA ASN A 352 -9.52 -19.32 -0.12
C ASN A 352 -8.53 -18.54 -1.02
N PRO A 353 -8.76 -18.47 -2.35
CA PRO A 353 -7.85 -17.83 -3.29
C PRO A 353 -7.71 -16.31 -3.09
N CYS A 354 -8.60 -15.68 -2.31
CA CYS A 354 -8.56 -14.26 -1.98
C CYS A 354 -7.76 -13.96 -0.71
N LYS A 355 -7.38 -14.99 0.05
CA LYS A 355 -6.63 -14.87 1.31
C LYS A 355 -5.26 -15.50 1.25
N GLU A 356 -5.19 -16.67 0.65
CA GLU A 356 -3.99 -17.49 0.64
C GLU A 356 -3.77 -18.05 -0.76
N GLN A 357 -2.49 -18.12 -1.15
CA GLN A 357 -2.11 -18.79 -2.37
C GLN A 357 -2.33 -20.30 -2.21
N ALA A 358 -2.69 -20.96 -3.30
CA ALA A 358 -2.70 -22.42 -3.35
C ALA A 358 -1.29 -22.93 -2.97
N LYS A 359 -1.18 -23.73 -1.90
CA LYS A 359 0.07 -24.40 -1.48
C LYS A 359 -0.19 -25.89 -1.27
N GLY A 360 0.84 -26.71 -1.52
CA GLY A 360 0.76 -28.17 -1.35
C GLY A 360 -0.19 -28.84 -2.35
N ALA A 361 -0.85 -29.93 -1.92
CA ALA A 361 -1.69 -30.81 -2.75
C ALA A 361 -2.79 -30.10 -3.59
N ASN A 362 -3.16 -28.86 -3.25
CA ASN A 362 -4.14 -28.08 -4.02
C ASN A 362 -3.60 -27.58 -5.38
N LEU A 363 -2.28 -27.41 -5.54
CA LEU A 363 -1.62 -27.10 -6.83
C LEU A 363 -1.29 -28.37 -7.64
N GLU A 364 -1.21 -29.52 -6.96
CA GLU A 364 -0.87 -30.82 -7.55
C GLU A 364 -2.03 -31.43 -8.36
N LEU A 365 -3.23 -30.84 -8.27
CA LEU A 365 -4.33 -31.22 -9.14
C LEU A 365 -3.93 -30.96 -10.60
N SER A 366 -3.90 -32.03 -11.40
CA SER A 366 -3.66 -31.95 -12.85
C SER A 366 -4.61 -30.93 -13.50
N SER A 367 -5.85 -30.90 -13.03
CA SER A 367 -6.95 -30.02 -13.48
C SER A 367 -6.81 -28.54 -13.11
N TYR A 368 -5.97 -28.15 -12.14
CA TYR A 368 -5.79 -26.74 -11.78
C TYR A 368 -5.11 -25.99 -12.93
N PRO A 369 -5.52 -24.77 -13.31
CA PRO A 369 -4.96 -24.13 -14.48
C PRO A 369 -3.50 -23.73 -14.31
N ILE A 370 -2.72 -23.86 -15.39
CA ILE A 370 -1.31 -23.42 -15.51
C ILE A 370 -1.21 -21.91 -15.54
N SER A 371 -2.10 -21.29 -16.31
CA SER A 371 -2.18 -19.84 -16.43
C SER A 371 -3.61 -19.33 -16.45
N ILE A 372 -3.80 -18.03 -16.30
CA ILE A 372 -5.06 -17.35 -16.53
C ILE A 372 -4.83 -16.13 -17.41
N ARG A 373 -5.83 -15.78 -18.23
CA ARG A 373 -5.84 -14.55 -19.00
C ARG A 373 -6.97 -13.65 -18.54
N ALA A 374 -6.57 -12.53 -17.95
CA ALA A 374 -7.46 -11.61 -17.25
C ALA A 374 -7.89 -10.42 -18.12
N LEU A 375 -8.09 -10.64 -19.43
CA LEU A 375 -8.52 -9.58 -20.35
C LEU A 375 -9.82 -8.93 -19.85
N ASN A 376 -10.75 -9.75 -19.37
CA ASN A 376 -11.99 -9.34 -18.73
C ASN A 376 -12.43 -10.44 -17.76
N PHE A 377 -12.47 -10.18 -16.46
CA PHE A 377 -13.24 -10.99 -15.51
C PHE A 377 -14.29 -10.08 -14.90
N THR A 378 -15.57 -10.39 -15.08
CA THR A 378 -16.65 -9.59 -14.50
C THR A 378 -17.50 -10.43 -13.56
N LEU A 379 -17.77 -9.86 -12.40
CA LEU A 379 -18.79 -10.32 -11.47
C LEU A 379 -19.72 -9.13 -11.16
N PRO A 380 -20.94 -9.09 -11.73
CA PRO A 380 -21.88 -8.01 -11.46
C PRO A 380 -22.39 -8.07 -10.01
N GLN A 381 -22.15 -7.00 -9.24
CA GLN A 381 -22.69 -6.66 -7.90
C GLN A 381 -22.92 -7.79 -6.88
N TRP A 382 -21.98 -7.95 -5.94
CA TRP A 382 -22.07 -8.89 -4.83
C TRP A 382 -22.91 -8.37 -3.65
N ILE A 383 -23.20 -9.27 -2.68
CA ILE A 383 -23.90 -8.94 -1.42
C ILE A 383 -23.14 -7.88 -0.59
N ASP A 384 -21.83 -7.73 -0.80
CA ASP A 384 -21.03 -6.65 -0.19
C ASP A 384 -21.27 -5.27 -0.81
N GLY A 385 -22.13 -5.18 -1.83
CA GLY A 385 -22.51 -3.95 -2.53
C GLY A 385 -21.51 -3.50 -3.61
N ARG A 386 -20.44 -4.26 -3.87
CA ARG A 386 -19.37 -3.88 -4.82
C ARG A 386 -19.40 -4.70 -6.10
N ASN A 387 -18.95 -4.08 -7.19
CA ASN A 387 -18.68 -4.77 -8.45
C ASN A 387 -17.22 -5.23 -8.46
N TRP A 388 -16.99 -6.54 -8.43
CA TRP A 388 -15.64 -7.10 -8.57
C TRP A 388 -15.42 -7.46 -10.02
N SER A 389 -14.60 -6.68 -10.71
CA SER A 389 -14.18 -7.00 -12.07
C SER A 389 -12.66 -6.91 -12.17
N TYR A 390 -12.08 -7.33 -13.29
CA TYR A 390 -10.68 -7.17 -13.58
C TYR A 390 -10.53 -7.03 -15.10
N PHE A 391 -9.79 -6.01 -15.54
CA PHE A 391 -9.56 -5.69 -16.94
C PHE A 391 -8.07 -5.42 -17.15
N ALA A 392 -7.36 -6.39 -17.74
CA ALA A 392 -5.92 -6.27 -17.95
C ALA A 392 -5.55 -5.06 -18.84
N ASP A 393 -6.45 -4.63 -19.73
CA ASP A 393 -6.28 -3.48 -20.63
C ASP A 393 -6.57 -2.12 -19.96
N GLN A 394 -7.18 -2.13 -18.77
CA GLN A 394 -7.46 -0.92 -18.00
C GLN A 394 -6.45 -0.69 -16.87
N VAL A 395 -5.42 -1.54 -16.75
CA VAL A 395 -4.35 -1.31 -15.78
C VAL A 395 -3.62 0.00 -16.15
N PRO A 396 -3.44 0.94 -15.21
CA PRO A 396 -2.80 2.21 -15.52
C PRO A 396 -1.37 2.02 -16.08
N PRO A 397 -0.94 2.78 -17.10
CA PRO A 397 0.37 2.62 -17.73
C PRO A 397 1.55 2.90 -16.78
N ASP A 398 1.28 3.63 -15.70
CA ASP A 398 2.22 4.00 -14.64
C ASP A 398 2.22 3.03 -13.45
N PHE A 399 1.59 1.85 -13.56
CA PHE A 399 1.36 0.92 -12.44
C PHE A 399 2.63 0.44 -11.73
N PHE A 400 3.82 0.58 -12.31
CA PHE A 400 5.09 0.26 -11.64
C PHE A 400 5.86 1.48 -11.11
N THR A 401 5.33 2.69 -11.27
CA THR A 401 5.94 3.88 -10.67
C THR A 401 5.82 3.85 -9.14
N CYS A 402 6.79 4.46 -8.45
CA CYS A 402 6.88 4.41 -6.98
C CYS A 402 5.67 5.03 -6.27
N ASP A 403 4.95 5.95 -6.92
CA ASP A 403 3.82 6.68 -6.33
C ASP A 403 2.47 6.09 -6.73
N ALA A 404 2.42 5.16 -7.70
CA ALA A 404 1.19 4.56 -8.19
C ALA A 404 0.44 3.76 -7.11
N TRP A 405 -0.89 3.85 -7.12
CA TRP A 405 -1.71 2.97 -6.31
C TRP A 405 -1.53 1.51 -6.72
N MET A 406 -1.83 0.63 -5.77
CA MET A 406 -2.00 -0.79 -6.00
C MET A 406 -3.49 -1.10 -6.25
N MET A 407 -3.78 -2.28 -6.78
CA MET A 407 -5.15 -2.74 -6.99
C MET A 407 -5.81 -3.09 -5.67
N HIS A 408 -7.07 -2.71 -5.52
CA HIS A 408 -7.85 -3.05 -4.33
C HIS A 408 -7.98 -4.58 -4.20
N GLN A 409 -7.48 -5.14 -3.09
CA GLN A 409 -7.49 -6.59 -2.90
C GLN A 409 -8.87 -7.06 -2.46
N PRO A 410 -9.45 -8.09 -3.10
CA PRO A 410 -10.68 -8.70 -2.62
C PRO A 410 -10.56 -9.20 -1.18
N SER A 411 -11.61 -8.97 -0.37
CA SER A 411 -11.67 -9.52 0.98
C SER A 411 -11.78 -11.05 0.94
N ASP A 412 -11.34 -11.72 2.00
CA ASP A 412 -11.51 -13.16 2.17
C ASP A 412 -13.00 -13.58 2.17
N TYR A 413 -13.88 -12.67 2.58
CA TYR A 413 -15.33 -12.86 2.53
C TYR A 413 -15.89 -13.00 1.10
N LEU A 414 -15.22 -12.47 0.08
CA LEU A 414 -15.71 -12.59 -1.31
C LEU A 414 -15.80 -14.06 -1.75
N TRP A 415 -14.77 -14.87 -1.47
CA TRP A 415 -14.78 -16.31 -1.76
C TRP A 415 -15.85 -17.06 -0.96
N HIS A 416 -16.06 -16.65 0.30
CA HIS A 416 -17.11 -17.22 1.14
C HIS A 416 -18.49 -17.01 0.48
N LEU A 417 -18.78 -15.78 0.04
CA LEU A 417 -20.02 -15.47 -0.68
C LEU A 417 -20.12 -16.32 -1.95
N ALA A 418 -19.04 -16.47 -2.72
CA ALA A 418 -19.05 -17.22 -3.97
C ALA A 418 -19.37 -18.70 -3.80
N THR A 419 -18.97 -19.25 -2.66
CA THR A 419 -19.13 -20.67 -2.35
C THR A 419 -20.48 -20.98 -1.69
N HIS A 420 -21.02 -20.07 -0.87
CA HIS A 420 -22.16 -20.37 0.01
C HIS A 420 -23.48 -19.73 -0.40
N THR A 421 -23.48 -18.77 -1.32
CA THR A 421 -24.73 -18.19 -1.83
C THR A 421 -25.21 -18.98 -3.04
N SER A 422 -26.51 -19.07 -3.31
CA SER A 422 -27.06 -19.77 -4.48
C SER A 422 -28.13 -18.94 -5.17
N GLY A 423 -28.15 -18.90 -6.51
CA GLY A 423 -29.17 -18.21 -7.30
C GLY A 423 -29.09 -16.67 -7.33
N TYR A 424 -28.10 -16.08 -6.66
CA TYR A 424 -27.79 -14.65 -6.72
C TYR A 424 -27.19 -14.30 -8.11
N GLU A 425 -27.53 -13.14 -8.67
CA GLU A 425 -27.08 -12.66 -10.00
C GLU A 425 -27.54 -13.46 -11.25
N HIS A 426 -28.36 -14.51 -11.10
CA HIS A 426 -28.70 -15.44 -12.18
C HIS A 426 -27.49 -16.17 -12.80
N VAL A 427 -26.39 -16.31 -12.05
CA VAL A 427 -25.16 -17.02 -12.49
C VAL A 427 -24.98 -18.33 -11.70
N PRO A 428 -24.68 -19.47 -12.37
CA PRO A 428 -24.36 -20.74 -11.70
C PRO A 428 -23.20 -20.64 -10.68
N ASN A 429 -23.23 -21.46 -9.62
CA ASN A 429 -22.21 -21.48 -8.56
C ASN A 429 -20.79 -21.69 -9.12
N ILE A 430 -20.64 -22.60 -10.08
CA ILE A 430 -19.36 -22.93 -10.70
C ILE A 430 -18.73 -21.73 -11.43
N LEU A 431 -19.55 -20.94 -12.13
CA LEU A 431 -19.13 -19.71 -12.81
C LEU A 431 -18.70 -18.64 -11.80
N ARG A 432 -19.45 -18.47 -10.71
CA ARG A 432 -19.10 -17.49 -9.66
C ARG A 432 -17.80 -17.83 -8.96
N ARG A 433 -17.59 -19.10 -8.58
CA ARG A 433 -16.32 -19.55 -7.99
C ARG A 433 -15.16 -19.33 -8.95
N ARG A 434 -15.30 -19.73 -10.22
CA ARG A 434 -14.28 -19.49 -11.26
C ARG A 434 -13.90 -18.02 -11.37
N HIS A 435 -14.86 -17.15 -11.61
CA HIS A 435 -14.59 -15.72 -11.77
C HIS A 435 -14.01 -15.10 -10.50
N THR A 436 -14.49 -15.50 -9.32
CA THR A 436 -13.96 -15.00 -8.03
C THR A 436 -12.51 -15.41 -7.85
N MET A 437 -12.17 -16.67 -8.09
CA MET A 437 -10.79 -17.14 -8.07
C MET A 437 -9.94 -16.35 -9.07
N SER A 438 -10.40 -16.22 -10.31
CA SER A 438 -9.69 -15.49 -11.37
C SER A 438 -9.40 -14.04 -11.00
N VAL A 439 -10.37 -13.31 -10.44
CA VAL A 439 -10.17 -11.93 -9.96
C VAL A 439 -9.15 -11.89 -8.82
N CYS A 440 -9.29 -12.78 -7.83
CA CYS A 440 -8.39 -12.81 -6.68
C CYS A 440 -6.94 -13.13 -7.09
N LEU A 441 -6.73 -14.10 -7.98
CA LEU A 441 -5.41 -14.45 -8.50
C LEU A 441 -4.81 -13.35 -9.38
N ALA A 442 -5.62 -12.70 -10.24
CA ALA A 442 -5.14 -11.63 -11.11
C ALA A 442 -4.70 -10.40 -10.30
N VAL A 443 -5.52 -9.95 -9.34
CA VAL A 443 -5.19 -8.81 -8.47
C VAL A 443 -3.93 -9.12 -7.64
N GLU A 444 -3.86 -10.30 -7.05
CA GLU A 444 -2.68 -10.74 -6.29
C GLU A 444 -1.42 -10.80 -7.15
N ALA A 445 -1.51 -11.30 -8.38
CA ALA A 445 -0.38 -11.35 -9.32
C ALA A 445 0.16 -9.96 -9.66
N TYR A 446 -0.72 -9.02 -10.02
CA TYR A 446 -0.32 -7.66 -10.37
C TYR A 446 0.24 -6.90 -9.16
N ASN A 447 -0.43 -6.99 -7.99
CA ASN A 447 0.05 -6.36 -6.77
C ASN A 447 1.42 -6.93 -6.35
N SER A 448 1.60 -8.26 -6.36
CA SER A 448 2.88 -8.90 -6.03
C SER A 448 3.99 -8.52 -7.02
N ALA A 449 3.70 -8.50 -8.32
CA ALA A 449 4.67 -8.08 -9.34
C ALA A 449 5.08 -6.61 -9.14
N SER A 450 4.10 -5.75 -8.81
CA SER A 450 4.34 -4.34 -8.55
C SER A 450 5.18 -4.11 -7.30
N GLU A 451 4.89 -4.80 -6.20
CA GLU A 451 5.72 -4.80 -5.00
C GLU A 451 7.14 -5.29 -5.29
N ASN A 452 7.29 -6.40 -6.02
CA ASN A 452 8.60 -6.95 -6.37
C ASN A 452 9.43 -5.99 -7.22
N TYR A 453 8.82 -5.38 -8.23
CA TYR A 453 9.45 -4.39 -9.09
C TYR A 453 9.85 -3.15 -8.30
N ARG A 454 8.90 -2.52 -7.59
CA ARG A 454 9.13 -1.27 -6.85
C ARG A 454 10.12 -1.46 -5.70
N SER A 455 10.19 -2.63 -5.06
CA SER A 455 11.20 -2.91 -4.03
C SER A 455 12.64 -2.78 -4.54
N HIS A 456 12.85 -2.94 -5.85
CA HIS A 456 14.16 -2.78 -6.48
C HIS A 456 14.37 -1.38 -7.06
N PHE A 457 13.36 -0.82 -7.73
CA PHE A 457 13.48 0.45 -8.45
C PHE A 457 13.12 1.70 -7.62
N CYS A 458 12.59 1.55 -6.39
CA CYS A 458 12.16 2.66 -5.54
C CYS A 458 12.95 2.70 -4.21
N PRO A 459 14.19 3.22 -4.20
CA PRO A 459 15.08 3.18 -3.03
C PRO A 459 14.57 3.98 -1.82
N THR A 460 13.71 4.98 -2.06
CA THR A 460 13.13 5.84 -1.01
C THR A 460 11.81 5.29 -0.46
N GLY A 461 11.39 4.09 -0.86
CA GLY A 461 10.08 3.51 -0.58
C GLY A 461 9.06 3.79 -1.69
N PHE A 462 7.89 3.17 -1.60
CA PHE A 462 6.84 3.27 -2.60
C PHE A 462 5.44 3.21 -1.99
N ASN A 463 4.43 3.47 -2.81
CA ASN A 463 3.05 3.50 -2.38
C ASN A 463 2.44 2.11 -2.29
N HIS A 464 2.04 1.70 -1.09
CA HIS A 464 1.38 0.42 -0.83
C HIS A 464 -0.15 0.54 -0.80
N ASN A 465 -0.71 1.74 -1.03
CA ASN A 465 -2.14 1.97 -0.91
C ASN A 465 -2.93 1.31 -2.07
N ARG A 466 -3.82 0.39 -1.72
CA ARG A 466 -4.60 -0.47 -2.62
C ARG A 466 -5.93 0.16 -2.99
N ARG A 467 -5.89 1.14 -3.89
CA ARG A 467 -7.04 1.98 -4.24
C ARG A 467 -7.56 1.86 -5.66
N ILE A 468 -6.82 1.24 -6.59
CA ILE A 468 -7.31 1.13 -7.97
C ILE A 468 -8.59 0.27 -7.94
N PRO A 469 -9.77 0.87 -8.21
CA PRO A 469 -11.02 0.13 -8.20
C PRO A 469 -11.14 -0.60 -9.54
N MET A 470 -11.28 -1.93 -9.50
CA MET A 470 -11.49 -2.71 -10.71
C MET A 470 -13.00 -2.90 -10.98
N GLU A 471 -13.77 -1.80 -10.94
CA GLU A 471 -15.22 -1.82 -11.13
C GLU A 471 -15.62 -1.67 -12.61
N PHE A 472 -16.60 -2.46 -13.07
CA PHE A 472 -17.15 -2.37 -14.43
C PHE A 472 -17.69 -0.97 -14.76
N LEU A 473 -17.29 -0.42 -15.92
CA LEU A 473 -17.70 0.89 -16.48
C LEU A 473 -17.21 2.15 -15.75
N LYS A 474 -16.41 2.03 -14.69
CA LYS A 474 -15.68 3.18 -14.12
C LYS A 474 -14.30 3.26 -14.76
N LYS A 475 -13.89 4.46 -15.21
CA LYS A 475 -12.52 4.67 -15.69
C LYS A 475 -11.56 4.32 -14.57
N SER A 476 -10.59 3.44 -14.85
CA SER A 476 -9.45 3.24 -13.96
C SER A 476 -8.67 4.55 -13.86
N TRP A 477 -8.33 4.91 -12.62
CA TRP A 477 -7.65 6.16 -12.33
C TRP A 477 -6.14 5.96 -12.54
N PRO A 478 -5.45 6.82 -13.32
CA PRO A 478 -3.99 6.83 -13.31
C PRO A 478 -3.49 7.32 -11.94
N THR A 479 -2.39 6.71 -11.47
CA THR A 479 -1.50 7.06 -10.33
C THR A 479 -2.09 7.78 -9.11
N ALA A 480 -1.62 7.42 -7.92
CA ALA A 480 -1.54 8.38 -6.81
C ALA A 480 -0.40 9.38 -7.05
N VAL A 481 -0.46 10.17 -8.13
CA VAL A 481 0.03 11.54 -7.98
C VAL A 481 -1.10 12.24 -7.28
N ALA A 482 -0.81 12.88 -6.15
CA ALA A 482 -1.68 13.83 -5.48
C ALA A 482 -2.72 14.44 -6.48
N ARG A 483 -3.96 13.90 -6.47
CA ARG A 483 -5.16 14.08 -7.35
C ARG A 483 -4.93 13.72 -8.82
N ALA A 484 -5.74 12.73 -9.23
CA ALA A 484 -6.72 13.01 -10.27
C ALA A 484 -7.78 13.98 -9.70
N LYS A 485 -8.00 15.12 -10.38
CA LYS A 485 -9.07 16.07 -10.05
C LYS A 485 -10.38 15.27 -9.87
N ASP A 486 -11.11 15.53 -8.78
CA ASP A 486 -12.38 14.85 -8.43
C ASP A 486 -12.25 13.43 -7.83
N THR A 487 -11.08 13.03 -7.30
CA THR A 487 -10.99 11.82 -6.47
C THR A 487 -11.65 12.06 -5.10
N PRO A 488 -12.74 11.36 -4.73
CA PRO A 488 -13.30 11.49 -3.40
C PRO A 488 -12.31 10.96 -2.37
N MET A 489 -11.89 11.80 -1.42
CA MET A 489 -11.33 11.31 -0.17
C MET A 489 -12.38 10.40 0.46
N ALA A 490 -12.03 9.14 0.72
CA ALA A 490 -12.92 8.29 1.51
C ALA A 490 -13.09 8.94 2.89
N ILE A 491 -14.29 9.49 3.11
CA ILE A 491 -14.91 9.42 4.44
C ILE A 491 -14.93 7.92 4.73
N ASP A 492 -14.33 7.51 5.85
CA ASP A 492 -14.25 6.11 6.25
C ASP A 492 -15.54 5.37 5.90
N PRO A 493 -15.48 4.22 5.20
CA PRO A 493 -16.67 3.42 5.00
C PRO A 493 -17.29 3.13 6.37
N PRO A 494 -18.63 3.14 6.49
CA PRO A 494 -19.27 2.78 7.74
C PRO A 494 -18.77 1.40 8.14
N VAL A 495 -18.10 1.36 9.29
CA VAL A 495 -17.77 0.11 9.96
C VAL A 495 -19.11 -0.51 10.32
N TYR A 496 -19.51 -1.54 9.59
CA TYR A 496 -20.58 -2.42 10.04
C TYR A 496 -20.02 -3.21 11.21
N PHE A 497 -20.36 -2.76 12.42
CA PHE A 497 -20.11 -3.51 13.63
C PHE A 497 -20.98 -4.78 13.59
N GLY A 498 -20.36 -5.92 13.33
CA GLY A 498 -20.80 -7.16 13.99
C GLY A 498 -20.50 -7.01 15.47
N ASP A 499 -21.43 -7.42 16.34
CA ASP A 499 -21.34 -7.29 17.79
C ASP A 499 -20.01 -7.84 18.35
N TYR A 500 -19.03 -6.95 18.50
CA TYR A 500 -17.81 -7.23 19.22
C TYR A 500 -18.12 -7.09 20.71
N LYS A 501 -18.31 -8.23 21.38
CA LYS A 501 -18.20 -8.30 22.84
C LYS A 501 -16.80 -7.83 23.23
N LEU A 502 -16.73 -6.81 24.08
CA LEU A 502 -15.49 -6.41 24.74
C LEU A 502 -14.86 -7.64 25.40
N LYS A 503 -13.64 -8.00 25.01
CA LYS A 503 -12.74 -8.70 25.92
C LYS A 503 -12.20 -7.65 26.87
N GLU A 504 -12.46 -7.82 28.16
CA GLU A 504 -11.79 -7.08 29.22
C GLU A 504 -10.28 -7.23 29.03
N ALA A 505 -9.59 -6.10 28.84
CA ALA A 505 -8.14 -6.06 28.88
C ALA A 505 -7.72 -6.22 30.34
N VAL A 506 -7.12 -7.37 30.65
CA VAL A 506 -6.45 -7.60 31.93
C VAL A 506 -5.15 -6.79 31.91
N SER A 507 -5.10 -5.69 32.65
CA SER A 507 -3.85 -4.98 32.93
C SER A 507 -3.00 -5.84 33.86
N VAL A 508 -1.98 -6.49 33.32
CA VAL A 508 -0.95 -7.12 34.14
C VAL A 508 0.05 -6.03 34.53
N LEU A 509 -0.25 -5.33 35.63
CA LEU A 509 0.73 -4.49 36.33
C LEU A 509 1.80 -5.41 36.94
N ARG A 510 3.07 -5.17 36.60
CA ARG A 510 4.21 -5.74 37.33
C ARG A 510 4.54 -4.78 38.48
N PRO A 511 4.51 -5.21 39.75
CA PRO A 511 4.92 -4.35 40.86
C PRO A 511 6.45 -4.22 40.88
N GLY A 512 6.98 -2.99 40.91
CA GLY A 512 8.41 -2.77 41.20
C GLY A 512 9.11 -1.53 40.61
N GLN A 513 8.42 -0.56 40.04
CA GLN A 513 9.03 0.67 39.51
C GLN A 513 8.33 1.94 40.07
N GLU A 514 8.46 2.17 41.37
CA GLU A 514 8.03 3.42 42.01
C GLU A 514 8.97 4.55 41.56
N GLY A 515 8.44 5.52 40.82
CA GLY A 515 9.17 6.73 40.41
C GLY A 515 8.68 7.35 39.10
N SER A 516 7.95 6.60 38.25
CA SER A 516 7.49 7.09 36.94
C SER A 516 5.98 7.08 36.71
N GLU A 517 5.20 6.49 37.63
CA GLU A 517 3.73 6.47 37.56
C GLU A 517 3.10 7.80 38.04
N ASP A 518 3.91 8.73 38.58
CA ASP A 518 3.46 10.02 39.13
C ASP A 518 3.52 11.20 38.14
N LEU A 519 3.86 10.96 36.87
CA LEU A 519 3.95 12.00 35.84
C LEU A 519 2.67 12.08 34.99
N HIS A 520 2.11 13.28 34.83
CA HIS A 520 1.04 13.57 33.86
C HIS A 520 1.50 14.64 32.86
N PHE A 521 1.69 14.24 31.62
CA PHE A 521 2.03 15.11 30.51
C PHE A 521 0.77 15.76 29.94
N VAL A 522 0.79 17.08 29.79
CA VAL A 522 -0.35 17.84 29.29
C VAL A 522 0.09 18.90 28.29
N PHE A 523 -0.69 19.08 27.24
CA PHE A 523 -0.48 20.14 26.26
C PHE A 523 -1.81 20.68 25.76
N THR A 524 -1.81 21.93 25.30
CA THR A 524 -3.02 22.62 24.84
C THR A 524 -2.97 22.88 23.35
N THR A 525 -4.12 22.81 22.69
CA THR A 525 -4.27 23.02 21.25
C THR A 525 -5.55 23.73 20.91
N SER A 526 -5.55 24.43 19.78
CA SER A 526 -6.80 24.77 19.09
C SER A 526 -7.19 23.65 18.12
N CYS A 527 -8.32 23.82 17.43
CA CYS A 527 -8.80 22.89 16.40
C CYS A 527 -8.28 23.24 14.99
N GLU A 528 -7.19 23.99 14.92
CA GLU A 528 -6.50 24.29 13.67
C GLU A 528 -5.80 23.04 13.13
N PRO A 529 -5.82 22.79 11.81
CA PRO A 529 -5.18 21.62 11.22
C PRO A 529 -3.69 21.48 11.54
N SER A 530 -3.00 22.60 11.75
CA SER A 530 -1.58 22.60 12.10
C SER A 530 -1.30 22.01 13.49
N GLN A 531 -2.21 22.25 14.44
CA GLN A 531 -2.14 21.76 15.82
C GLN A 531 -2.54 20.28 15.89
N ASP A 532 -3.42 19.82 15.00
CA ASP A 532 -3.82 18.42 14.89
C ASP A 532 -2.64 17.50 14.52
N TRP A 533 -1.89 17.83 13.47
CA TRP A 533 -0.77 17.00 13.06
C TRP A 533 0.38 17.04 14.08
N GLN A 534 0.59 18.17 14.75
CA GLN A 534 1.56 18.33 15.84
C GLN A 534 1.20 17.41 17.01
N SER A 535 -0.07 17.43 17.44
CA SER A 535 -0.60 16.58 18.50
C SER A 535 -0.42 15.10 18.21
N GLU A 536 -0.75 14.65 16.98
CA GLU A 536 -0.59 13.25 16.60
C GLU A 536 0.89 12.88 16.57
N ALA A 537 1.78 13.75 16.06
CA ALA A 537 3.22 13.48 16.06
C ALA A 537 3.80 13.37 17.48
N LEU A 538 3.41 14.28 18.38
CA LEU A 538 3.76 14.23 19.80
C LEU A 538 3.28 12.92 20.43
N ALA A 539 2.00 12.56 20.26
CA ALA A 539 1.43 11.35 20.85
C ALA A 539 2.07 10.06 20.31
N GLN A 540 2.38 9.97 19.01
CA GLN A 540 3.08 8.79 18.47
C GLN A 540 4.52 8.71 18.98
N SER A 541 5.25 9.83 19.03
CA SER A 541 6.62 9.85 19.56
C SER A 541 6.68 9.49 21.05
N PHE A 542 5.73 9.97 21.85
CA PHE A 542 5.55 9.60 23.26
C PHE A 542 5.44 8.09 23.44
N ALA A 543 4.54 7.44 22.70
CA ALA A 543 4.35 5.99 22.78
C ALA A 543 5.58 5.22 22.25
N ARG A 544 6.23 5.72 21.20
CA ARG A 544 7.38 5.06 20.56
C ARG A 544 8.60 4.98 21.47
N VAL A 545 8.88 6.01 22.27
CA VAL A 545 10.00 5.99 23.22
C VAL A 545 9.67 5.23 24.50
N GLY A 546 8.46 4.69 24.63
CA GLY A 546 8.02 4.00 25.85
C GLY A 546 7.77 4.96 27.03
N GLN A 547 7.48 6.24 26.77
CA GLN A 547 7.28 7.23 27.82
C GLN A 547 6.20 6.76 28.80
N GLN A 548 6.59 6.68 30.06
CA GLN A 548 5.70 6.35 31.17
C GLN A 548 4.93 7.58 31.65
N GLY A 549 3.78 7.35 32.27
CA GLY A 549 2.86 8.40 32.74
C GLY A 549 1.67 8.62 31.81
N THR A 550 0.76 9.51 32.23
CA THR A 550 -0.45 9.85 31.47
C THR A 550 -0.18 10.97 30.47
N LEU A 551 -0.82 10.96 29.29
CA LEU A 551 -0.74 12.03 28.31
C LEU A 551 -2.14 12.59 28.01
N THR A 552 -2.34 13.90 28.21
CA THR A 552 -3.59 14.62 27.92
C THR A 552 -3.39 15.75 26.91
N ARG A 553 -4.23 15.77 25.88
CA ARG A 553 -4.44 16.92 24.99
C ARG A 553 -5.67 17.70 25.46
N ILE A 554 -5.47 18.95 25.81
CA ILE A 554 -6.54 19.91 26.02
C ILE A 554 -6.84 20.57 24.67
N VAL A 555 -8.07 20.44 24.17
CA VAL A 555 -8.51 20.97 22.88
C VAL A 555 -9.56 22.07 23.08
N SER A 556 -9.26 23.26 22.57
CA SER A 556 -10.07 24.47 22.76
C SER A 556 -10.69 24.92 21.44
N GLY A 557 -11.99 25.23 21.47
CA GLY A 557 -12.67 25.93 20.38
C GLY A 557 -13.05 25.10 19.14
N CYS A 558 -13.25 23.79 19.29
CA CYS A 558 -13.75 22.94 18.21
C CYS A 558 -15.24 23.16 17.95
N SER A 559 -15.67 23.06 16.68
CA SER A 559 -17.06 22.76 16.36
C SER A 559 -17.41 21.31 16.70
N ASP A 560 -18.69 21.01 16.93
CA ASP A 560 -19.15 19.66 17.26
C ASP A 560 -18.71 18.60 16.23
N ASP A 561 -18.75 18.93 14.93
CA ASP A 561 -18.36 18.01 13.87
C ASP A 561 -16.83 17.81 13.81
N ALA A 562 -16.06 18.88 14.02
CA ALA A 562 -14.61 18.78 14.11
C ALA A 562 -14.21 17.94 15.33
N LEU A 563 -14.85 18.16 16.47
CA LEU A 563 -14.60 17.42 17.70
C LEU A 563 -14.94 15.92 17.56
N LYS A 564 -16.11 15.58 16.99
CA LYS A 564 -16.48 14.18 16.73
C LYS A 564 -15.46 13.48 15.85
N ASN A 565 -15.00 14.16 14.80
CA ASN A 565 -13.98 13.62 13.90
C ASN A 565 -12.63 13.44 14.60
N LEU A 566 -12.21 14.41 15.42
CA LEU A 566 -11.01 14.34 16.23
C LEU A 566 -11.08 13.14 17.19
N LEU A 567 -12.13 13.03 18.01
CA LEU A 567 -12.30 11.94 18.96
C LEU A 567 -12.28 10.56 18.30
N ARG A 568 -12.98 10.42 17.16
CA ARG A 568 -12.99 9.17 16.38
C ARG A 568 -11.62 8.81 15.84
N ARG A 569 -10.87 9.81 15.34
CA ARG A 569 -9.50 9.65 14.83
C ARG A 569 -8.55 9.25 15.96
N THR A 570 -8.48 10.04 17.03
CA THR A 570 -7.57 9.85 18.15
C THR A 570 -7.80 8.51 18.85
N LYS A 571 -9.05 8.09 19.04
CA LYS A 571 -9.36 6.77 19.61
C LYS A 571 -8.71 5.61 18.83
N LYS A 572 -8.57 5.75 17.51
CA LYS A 572 -7.96 4.74 16.63
C LYS A 572 -6.44 4.93 16.49
N SER A 573 -5.94 6.16 16.35
CA SER A 573 -4.51 6.43 16.14
C SER A 573 -3.68 6.36 17.43
N SER A 574 -4.23 6.92 18.51
CA SER A 574 -3.53 7.24 19.75
C SER A 574 -4.44 6.94 20.96
N PRO A 575 -4.80 5.66 21.20
CA PRO A 575 -5.70 5.30 22.30
C PRO A 575 -5.14 5.60 23.70
N HIS A 576 -3.84 5.85 23.80
CA HIS A 576 -3.13 6.28 25.01
C HIS A 576 -3.24 7.80 25.27
N LEU A 577 -3.74 8.59 24.32
CA LEU A 577 -3.93 10.04 24.46
C LEU A 577 -5.33 10.34 25.02
N GLN A 578 -5.38 10.98 26.18
CA GLN A 578 -6.63 11.51 26.75
C GLN A 578 -6.97 12.85 26.09
N ILE A 579 -8.26 13.10 25.87
CA ILE A 579 -8.75 14.36 25.31
C ILE A 579 -9.61 15.07 26.35
N HIS A 580 -9.23 16.29 26.70
CA HIS A 580 -10.04 17.22 27.49
C HIS A 580 -10.53 18.35 26.59
N VAL A 581 -11.84 18.64 26.58
CA VAL A 581 -12.43 19.61 25.67
C VAL A 581 -12.81 20.85 26.43
N THR A 582 -12.37 22.01 25.95
CA THR A 582 -12.70 23.30 26.54
C THR A 582 -13.37 24.21 25.51
N ARG A 583 -14.00 25.28 25.99
CA ARG A 583 -14.37 26.40 25.12
C ARG A 583 -13.13 27.05 24.52
N ASP A 584 -13.35 27.86 23.50
CA ASP A 584 -12.30 28.71 22.94
C ASP A 584 -12.03 29.89 23.88
N PHE A 585 -10.78 30.07 24.28
CA PHE A 585 -10.34 31.21 25.10
C PHE A 585 -9.56 32.24 24.28
N ARG A 586 -9.42 32.06 22.96
CA ARG A 586 -8.68 33.01 22.10
C ARG A 586 -9.18 34.43 22.27
N SER A 587 -10.49 34.61 22.46
CA SER A 587 -11.13 35.88 22.80
C SER A 587 -11.60 35.84 24.25
N LEU A 588 -11.17 36.81 25.08
CA LEU A 588 -11.63 36.91 26.46
C LEU A 588 -13.08 37.43 26.55
N PRO A 589 -13.99 36.71 27.21
CA PRO A 589 -15.32 37.23 27.51
C PRO A 589 -15.26 38.25 28.66
N ILE A 590 -16.15 39.26 28.65
CA ILE A 590 -16.36 40.12 29.81
C ILE A 590 -16.85 39.27 30.99
N PHE A 591 -16.30 39.48 32.18
CA PHE A 591 -16.86 38.97 33.44
C PHE A 591 -18.33 39.36 33.55
N LYS A 592 -19.22 38.42 33.88
CA LYS A 592 -20.66 38.68 34.07
C LYS A 592 -20.88 39.90 34.98
N GLU A 593 -21.36 41.02 34.43
CA GLU A 593 -22.14 41.96 35.23
C GLU A 593 -23.43 41.25 35.66
N ALA A 594 -23.76 41.30 36.95
CA ALA A 594 -24.94 40.66 37.51
C ALA A 594 -26.22 41.17 36.80
N GLY A 595 -26.71 40.42 35.81
CA GLY A 595 -27.93 40.75 35.08
C GLY A 595 -27.97 40.43 33.58
N ASN A 596 -26.85 40.09 32.93
CA ASN A 596 -26.84 39.76 31.49
C ASN A 596 -26.60 38.26 31.23
N GLU A 597 -27.44 37.64 30.39
CA GLU A 597 -27.31 36.23 29.97
C GLU A 597 -26.30 36.01 28.83
N LYS A 598 -25.81 37.08 28.17
CA LYS A 598 -24.87 37.01 27.06
C LYS A 598 -23.51 37.59 27.45
N GLU A 599 -22.47 36.76 27.34
CA GLU A 599 -21.06 37.17 27.39
C GLU A 599 -20.75 38.00 26.14
N ASN A 600 -20.57 39.31 26.29
CA ASN A 600 -20.05 40.16 25.21
C ASN A 600 -18.52 40.24 25.37
N ALA A 601 -17.75 40.16 24.28
CA ALA A 601 -16.31 40.39 24.33
C ALA A 601 -16.02 41.89 24.49
N SER A 602 -15.10 42.27 25.38
CA SER A 602 -14.74 43.69 25.63
C SER A 602 -14.03 44.32 24.42
N THR A 603 -13.34 43.50 23.65
CA THR A 603 -12.67 43.85 22.39
C THR A 603 -12.20 42.52 21.77
N PRO A 604 -12.25 42.34 20.43
CA PRO A 604 -11.65 41.18 19.80
C PRO A 604 -10.12 41.23 20.03
N ASP A 605 -9.59 40.34 20.87
CA ASP A 605 -8.15 40.06 20.98
C ASP A 605 -8.00 38.61 20.54
N ASP A 606 -7.68 38.35 19.27
CA ASP A 606 -7.51 36.99 18.72
C ASP A 606 -6.14 36.44 19.15
N TYR A 607 -6.02 36.06 20.43
CA TYR A 607 -4.77 35.62 21.04
C TYR A 607 -4.86 34.16 21.49
N THR A 608 -4.59 33.24 20.56
CA THR A 608 -4.60 31.78 20.77
C THR A 608 -3.84 31.30 22.02
N PRO A 609 -2.70 31.89 22.44
CA PRO A 609 -1.99 31.45 23.64
C PRO A 609 -2.79 31.52 24.94
N TYR A 610 -3.91 32.26 25.01
CA TYR A 610 -4.83 32.17 26.16
C TYR A 610 -5.35 30.74 26.41
N ASN A 611 -5.45 29.91 25.37
CA ASN A 611 -5.92 28.53 25.52
C ASN A 611 -5.04 27.70 26.48
N LYS A 612 -3.77 28.07 26.68
CA LYS A 612 -2.87 27.34 27.59
C LYS A 612 -3.25 27.51 29.07
N PRO A 613 -3.16 28.71 29.69
CA PRO A 613 -3.50 28.89 31.11
C PRO A 613 -4.97 28.57 31.39
N PHE A 614 -5.89 29.04 30.56
CA PHE A 614 -7.32 28.84 30.79
C PHE A 614 -7.77 27.40 30.55
N GLY A 615 -7.19 26.72 29.56
CA GLY A 615 -7.44 25.30 29.33
C GLY A 615 -6.90 24.43 30.45
N LEU A 616 -5.69 24.73 30.95
CA LEU A 616 -5.10 24.03 32.10
C LEU A 616 -5.95 24.19 33.36
N ARG A 617 -6.48 25.39 33.63
CA ARG A 617 -7.40 25.62 34.75
C ARG A 617 -8.66 24.76 34.63
N ASP A 618 -9.34 24.85 33.49
CA ASP A 618 -10.57 24.10 33.24
C ASP A 618 -10.35 22.58 33.36
N TRP A 619 -9.22 22.10 32.84
CA TRP A 619 -8.80 20.71 32.98
C TRP A 619 -8.56 20.30 34.44
N LEU A 620 -7.79 21.08 35.21
CA LEU A 620 -7.56 20.76 36.63
C LEU A 620 -8.85 20.72 37.46
N GLU A 621 -9.83 21.55 37.11
CA GLU A 621 -11.12 21.64 37.81
C GLU A 621 -12.10 20.54 37.41
N SER A 622 -12.11 20.14 36.13
CA SER A 622 -13.20 19.34 35.55
C SER A 622 -12.78 18.06 34.83
N ALA A 623 -11.48 17.71 34.82
CA ALA A 623 -10.99 16.50 34.19
C ALA A 623 -11.75 15.25 34.65
N ASN A 624 -12.02 14.37 33.67
CA ASN A 624 -12.60 13.06 33.92
C ASN A 624 -11.85 11.98 33.11
N PRO A 625 -11.06 11.10 33.76
CA PRO A 625 -10.88 10.99 35.21
C PRO A 625 -10.16 12.22 35.81
N PRO A 626 -10.37 12.52 37.11
CA PRO A 626 -9.63 13.59 37.77
C PRO A 626 -8.12 13.35 37.73
N VAL A 627 -7.35 14.44 37.65
CA VAL A 627 -5.88 14.41 37.66
C VAL A 627 -5.38 13.93 39.02
N ARG A 628 -4.65 12.81 39.05
CA ARG A 628 -4.20 12.17 40.31
C ARG A 628 -2.70 12.26 40.52
N GLU A 629 -1.97 12.27 39.42
CA GLU A 629 -0.52 12.33 39.35
C GLU A 629 0.00 13.55 40.13
N GLU A 630 1.11 13.36 40.83
CA GLU A 630 1.70 14.40 41.69
C GLU A 630 2.42 15.46 40.87
N ILE A 631 3.04 15.08 39.76
CA ILE A 631 3.86 15.97 38.91
C ILE A 631 3.20 16.11 37.54
N ILE A 632 2.95 17.36 37.17
CA ILE A 632 2.40 17.73 35.87
C ILE A 632 3.56 18.23 34.99
N VAL A 633 3.68 17.67 33.79
CA VAL A 633 4.64 18.10 32.77
C VAL A 633 3.90 18.81 31.65
N ILE A 634 3.99 20.13 31.61
CA ILE A 634 3.31 20.95 30.61
C ILE A 634 4.21 21.09 29.37
N LEU A 635 3.72 20.67 28.22
CA LEU A 635 4.38 20.70 26.91
C LEU A 635 3.68 21.66 25.94
N ASP A 636 4.37 21.98 24.84
CA ASP A 636 3.74 22.52 23.64
C ASP A 636 3.48 21.38 22.63
N PRO A 637 2.53 21.55 21.68
CA PRO A 637 2.13 20.47 20.77
C PRO A 637 3.20 20.12 19.72
N ASP A 638 4.16 21.00 19.45
CA ASP A 638 5.26 20.79 18.50
C ASP A 638 6.51 20.15 19.12
N PHE A 639 6.34 19.51 20.28
CA PHE A 639 7.35 18.65 20.87
C PHE A 639 7.38 17.28 20.19
N LEU A 640 8.56 16.65 20.15
CA LEU A 640 8.73 15.25 19.76
C LEU A 640 9.65 14.56 20.76
N PHE A 641 9.24 13.38 21.22
CA PHE A 641 10.07 12.54 22.08
C PHE A 641 11.09 11.77 21.23
N ILE A 642 12.35 11.83 21.65
CA ILE A 642 13.44 11.01 21.09
C ILE A 642 14.02 10.04 22.11
N ARG A 643 13.78 10.32 23.40
CA ARG A 643 13.99 9.42 24.55
C ARG A 643 12.93 9.74 25.61
N GLU A 644 12.84 8.88 26.62
CA GLU A 644 12.01 9.19 27.79
C GLU A 644 12.45 10.52 28.44
N PHE A 645 11.47 11.30 28.88
CA PHE A 645 11.62 12.44 29.78
C PHE A 645 11.35 11.95 31.22
N ALA A 646 12.22 12.32 32.16
CA ALA A 646 11.90 12.20 33.58
C ALA A 646 12.65 13.25 34.41
N VAL A 647 12.10 13.48 35.59
CA VAL A 647 12.60 14.34 36.66
C VAL A 647 12.62 13.52 37.96
N ASN A 648 13.13 14.08 39.06
CA ASN A 648 13.31 13.33 40.33
C ASN A 648 14.18 12.07 40.20
N THR A 649 15.07 12.04 39.21
CA THR A 649 15.92 10.89 38.92
C THR A 649 17.17 10.84 39.80
N GLY A 650 17.56 11.98 40.41
CA GLY A 650 18.86 12.10 41.07
C GLY A 650 20.01 12.11 40.07
N GLY A 651 19.72 12.40 38.80
CA GLY A 651 20.69 12.47 37.72
C GLY A 651 21.78 13.51 37.98
N ARG A 652 22.95 13.29 37.37
CA ARG A 652 24.11 14.17 37.54
C ARG A 652 23.78 15.55 36.96
N VAL A 653 23.98 16.61 37.75
CA VAL A 653 23.93 17.99 37.25
C VAL A 653 25.36 18.46 36.97
N THR A 654 25.58 19.06 35.80
CA THR A 654 26.91 19.46 35.32
C THR A 654 26.85 20.78 34.55
N SER A 655 27.97 21.49 34.48
CA SER A 655 28.11 22.60 33.54
C SER A 655 28.27 22.08 32.11
N ALA A 656 27.97 22.91 31.11
CA ALA A 656 28.14 22.56 29.70
C ALA A 656 29.60 22.20 29.34
N HIS A 657 30.57 22.81 30.00
CA HIS A 657 32.00 22.57 29.79
C HIS A 657 32.51 21.27 30.43
N ASP A 658 31.82 20.80 31.47
CA ASP A 658 32.19 19.60 32.24
C ASP A 658 31.42 18.35 31.77
N VAL A 659 30.72 18.42 30.62
CA VAL A 659 30.13 17.24 29.98
C VAL A 659 31.24 16.44 29.31
N ASP A 660 31.72 15.41 30.00
CA ASP A 660 32.64 14.42 29.45
C ASP A 660 31.88 13.12 29.10
N SER A 661 32.11 12.59 27.90
CA SER A 661 31.61 11.26 27.47
C SER A 661 32.62 10.13 27.74
N GLY A 662 33.73 10.42 28.44
CA GLY A 662 34.90 9.57 28.54
C GLY A 662 34.86 8.45 29.59
N ASP A 663 34.18 8.61 30.73
CA ASP A 663 34.20 7.63 31.83
C ASP A 663 32.94 6.75 31.88
N TYR A 664 32.88 5.81 30.93
CA TYR A 664 31.82 4.80 30.80
C TYR A 664 31.66 3.91 32.05
N GLU A 665 32.65 3.85 32.93
CA GLU A 665 32.55 3.06 34.17
C GLU A 665 31.78 3.80 35.25
N ARG A 666 31.95 5.11 35.33
CA ARG A 666 31.32 5.97 36.34
C ARG A 666 29.91 6.43 35.95
N ASP A 667 29.74 6.73 34.66
CA ASP A 667 28.56 7.45 34.14
C ASP A 667 27.60 6.57 33.36
N ALA A 668 27.75 5.24 33.41
CA ALA A 668 26.81 4.29 32.84
C ALA A 668 26.07 3.46 33.89
N GLU A 669 24.88 2.99 33.54
CA GLU A 669 24.05 2.03 34.26
C GLU A 669 23.70 0.86 33.34
N VAL A 670 23.38 -0.30 33.91
CA VAL A 670 22.94 -1.48 33.15
C VAL A 670 21.45 -1.65 33.38
N ILE A 671 20.65 -1.40 32.34
CA ILE A 671 19.22 -1.66 32.34
C ILE A 671 18.96 -2.84 31.40
N GLU A 672 18.34 -3.89 31.91
CA GLU A 672 18.01 -5.11 31.15
C GLU A 672 19.21 -5.76 30.42
N GLY A 673 20.40 -5.65 30.99
CA GLY A 673 21.64 -6.20 30.41
C GLY A 673 22.31 -5.32 29.36
N LEU A 674 21.73 -4.14 29.05
CA LEU A 674 22.33 -3.13 28.17
C LEU A 674 22.93 -2.00 29.01
N ARG A 675 24.23 -1.73 28.79
CA ARG A 675 24.96 -0.64 29.46
C ARG A 675 24.68 0.68 28.73
N GLN A 676 24.06 1.64 29.40
CA GLN A 676 23.70 2.95 28.87
C GLN A 676 24.20 4.08 29.78
N TYR A 677 24.47 5.27 29.26
CA TYR A 677 24.81 6.42 30.10
C TYR A 677 23.63 6.81 31.02
N LYS A 678 23.95 7.10 32.29
CA LYS A 678 23.02 7.69 33.24
C LYS A 678 22.58 9.06 32.73
N ARG A 679 21.31 9.40 32.99
CA ARG A 679 20.78 10.72 32.66
C ARG A 679 21.57 11.81 33.40
N PHE A 680 21.85 12.90 32.69
CA PHE A 680 22.45 14.09 33.25
C PHE A 680 21.71 15.35 32.78
N PHE A 681 21.89 16.42 33.55
CA PHE A 681 21.29 17.72 33.29
C PHE A 681 22.38 18.78 33.18
N VAL A 682 22.26 19.61 32.15
CA VAL A 682 23.16 20.72 31.91
C VAL A 682 22.58 21.97 32.55
N TYR A 683 23.33 22.53 33.49
CA TYR A 683 22.95 23.70 34.26
C TYR A 683 24.00 24.79 34.08
N SER A 684 23.57 25.94 33.56
CA SER A 684 24.44 27.10 33.36
C SER A 684 24.08 28.28 34.28
N GLY A 685 23.31 28.03 35.35
CA GLY A 685 22.93 29.07 36.32
C GLY A 685 23.99 29.30 37.40
N SER A 686 23.63 30.06 38.43
CA SER A 686 24.56 30.58 39.45
C SER A 686 24.68 29.76 40.75
N ARG A 687 23.88 28.69 40.91
CA ARG A 687 23.78 27.89 42.15
C ARG A 687 24.74 26.69 42.15
N SER A 688 25.24 26.30 43.33
CA SER A 688 26.23 25.22 43.50
C SER A 688 25.65 23.84 43.87
N ASN A 689 24.42 23.77 44.41
CA ASN A 689 23.76 22.53 44.83
C ASN A 689 22.43 22.34 44.09
N VAL A 690 22.51 22.03 42.81
CA VAL A 690 21.36 21.90 41.91
C VAL A 690 21.02 20.43 41.70
N ARG A 691 19.72 20.11 41.64
CA ARG A 691 19.18 18.76 41.41
C ARG A 691 17.96 18.88 40.49
N ASP A 692 17.57 17.79 39.86
CA ASP A 692 16.35 17.68 39.04
C ASP A 692 15.08 17.45 39.89
N THR A 693 15.08 17.96 41.12
CA THR A 693 14.01 17.76 42.09
C THR A 693 12.81 18.65 41.80
N VAL A 694 11.62 18.05 41.73
CA VAL A 694 10.31 18.67 41.64
C VAL A 694 9.51 18.30 42.89
N VAL A 695 9.23 19.30 43.71
CA VAL A 695 8.47 19.23 44.97
C VAL A 695 7.75 20.57 45.17
N ASP A 696 6.81 20.65 46.12
CA ASP A 696 6.12 21.93 46.40
C ASP A 696 7.13 23.08 46.62
N GLY A 697 6.96 24.17 45.87
CA GLY A 697 7.82 25.35 45.80
C GLY A 697 9.03 25.23 44.87
N VAL A 698 9.31 24.06 44.28
CA VAL A 698 10.46 23.81 43.39
C VAL A 698 10.02 23.06 42.13
N ALA A 699 10.12 23.72 40.98
CA ALA A 699 9.80 23.14 39.67
C ALA A 699 11.07 22.92 38.84
N VAL A 700 10.95 22.21 37.72
CA VAL A 700 12.01 22.07 36.70
C VAL A 700 11.49 22.60 35.37
N ALA A 701 12.31 23.38 34.65
CA ALA A 701 11.93 23.89 33.34
C ALA A 701 13.12 24.05 32.40
N GLN A 702 12.84 24.22 31.11
CA GLN A 702 13.86 24.60 30.14
C GLN A 702 14.26 26.06 30.37
N ARG A 703 15.56 26.33 30.33
CA ARG A 703 16.09 27.68 30.42
C ARG A 703 15.72 28.52 29.18
N TRP A 704 15.25 29.75 29.42
CA TRP A 704 14.84 30.75 28.42
C TRP A 704 15.38 32.15 28.76
N SER A 705 16.54 32.22 29.42
CA SER A 705 17.07 33.47 29.95
C SER A 705 17.42 34.50 28.88
N GLU A 706 17.90 34.07 27.71
CA GLU A 706 18.25 34.99 26.62
C GLU A 706 17.01 35.62 25.96
N TYR A 707 15.86 34.96 26.04
CA TYR A 707 14.60 35.40 25.42
C TYR A 707 13.70 36.19 26.36
N LEU A 708 13.53 35.70 27.59
CA LEU A 708 12.61 36.30 28.56
C LEU A 708 13.33 37.25 29.53
N GLY A 709 14.62 37.02 29.81
CA GLY A 709 15.44 37.86 30.68
C GLY A 709 14.74 38.27 31.97
N THR A 710 14.57 39.58 32.17
CA THR A 710 13.78 40.15 33.27
C THR A 710 12.44 40.74 32.81
N THR A 711 12.06 40.55 31.54
CA THR A 711 10.93 41.25 30.89
C THR A 711 9.59 41.03 31.60
N ALA A 712 9.40 39.89 32.25
CA ALA A 712 8.19 39.63 33.03
C ALA A 712 8.04 40.63 34.20
N PHE A 713 9.16 41.04 34.79
CA PHE A 713 9.23 41.87 36.01
C PHE A 713 9.36 43.37 35.72
N ASP A 714 9.56 43.75 34.45
CA ASP A 714 9.57 45.15 34.05
C ASP A 714 8.18 45.76 34.27
N ASN A 715 8.12 46.83 35.07
CA ASN A 715 6.90 47.51 35.51
C ASN A 715 5.81 46.54 35.99
N SER A 716 6.18 45.46 36.70
CA SER A 716 5.23 44.44 37.14
C SER A 716 4.42 44.84 38.37
N SER A 717 4.74 45.94 39.05
CA SER A 717 4.07 46.38 40.29
C SER A 717 2.56 46.54 40.14
N ASP A 718 2.10 46.93 38.95
CA ASP A 718 0.69 47.17 38.65
C ASP A 718 -0.10 45.87 38.41
N ILE A 719 0.62 44.77 38.14
CA ILE A 719 0.05 43.44 37.84
C ILE A 719 0.25 42.48 39.02
N CYS A 720 1.45 42.50 39.60
CA CYS A 720 1.89 41.68 40.72
C CYS A 720 2.76 42.55 41.65
N PRO A 721 2.17 43.23 42.65
CA PRO A 721 2.90 44.03 43.62
C PRO A 721 3.97 43.23 44.37
N GLU A 722 3.71 41.97 44.69
CA GLU A 722 4.63 41.08 45.39
C GLU A 722 5.87 40.75 44.53
N CYS A 723 5.70 40.70 43.21
CA CYS A 723 6.76 40.41 42.26
C CYS A 723 7.77 41.57 42.14
N ALA A 724 7.42 42.78 42.59
CA ALA A 724 8.36 43.91 42.60
C ALA A 724 9.57 43.68 43.54
N ASN A 725 9.46 42.74 44.48
CA ASN A 725 10.55 42.34 45.37
C ASN A 725 11.50 41.32 44.74
N VAL A 726 11.19 40.78 43.56
CA VAL A 726 12.04 39.82 42.86
C VAL A 726 13.24 40.56 42.29
N THR A 727 14.44 40.17 42.73
CA THR A 727 15.66 40.78 42.22
C THR A 727 15.86 40.39 40.75
N LYS A 728 16.53 41.24 39.95
CA LYS A 728 16.86 40.90 38.54
C LYS A 728 17.60 39.56 38.42
N ARG A 729 18.47 39.26 39.38
CA ARG A 729 19.19 37.99 39.44
C ARG A 729 18.23 36.81 39.64
N ASP A 730 17.29 36.92 40.57
CA ASP A 730 16.32 35.85 40.83
C ASP A 730 15.30 35.70 39.69
N ALA A 731 14.91 36.82 39.05
CA ALA A 731 14.09 36.82 37.84
C ALA A 731 14.73 35.95 36.74
N THR A 732 16.01 36.16 36.44
CA THR A 732 16.73 35.39 35.43
C THR A 732 17.05 33.96 35.86
N GLU A 733 17.40 33.74 37.14
CA GLU A 733 17.80 32.42 37.66
C GLU A 733 16.61 31.44 37.75
N PHE A 734 15.44 31.91 38.21
CA PHE A 734 14.32 31.04 38.58
C PHE A 734 13.09 31.18 37.69
N PHE A 735 12.88 32.32 37.02
CA PHE A 735 11.60 32.64 36.39
C PHE A 735 11.69 32.93 34.89
N ALA A 736 12.89 33.02 34.30
CA ALA A 736 13.07 33.12 32.86
C ALA A 736 13.02 31.73 32.20
N VAL A 737 11.82 31.15 32.16
CA VAL A 737 11.59 29.73 31.84
C VAL A 737 10.64 29.52 30.69
N GLY A 738 10.84 28.41 29.98
CA GLY A 738 9.94 27.91 28.95
C GLY A 738 9.70 26.40 29.08
N PRO A 739 8.77 25.84 28.29
CA PRO A 739 8.44 24.42 28.37
C PRO A 739 9.61 23.53 27.90
N PRO A 740 9.69 22.27 28.38
CA PRO A 740 8.73 21.60 29.28
C PRO A 740 8.76 22.18 30.70
N TYR A 741 7.60 22.32 31.34
CA TYR A 741 7.49 22.69 32.75
C TYR A 741 7.10 21.46 33.58
N ALA A 742 7.97 20.96 34.44
CA ALA A 742 7.66 19.92 35.41
C ALA A 742 7.40 20.56 36.78
N ILE A 743 6.17 20.46 37.26
CA ILE A 743 5.67 21.16 38.45
C ILE A 743 4.74 20.24 39.25
N THR A 744 4.67 20.39 40.57
CA THR A 744 3.67 19.64 41.34
C THR A 744 2.26 20.10 40.99
N ARG A 745 1.31 19.16 40.96
CA ARG A 745 -0.12 19.46 40.77
C ARG A 745 -0.61 20.47 41.81
N ARG A 746 -0.05 20.43 43.02
CA ARG A 746 -0.41 21.34 44.12
C ARG A 746 0.05 22.77 43.86
N ASP A 747 1.28 22.97 43.40
CA ASP A 747 1.77 24.31 43.04
C ASP A 747 1.04 24.86 41.83
N LEU A 748 0.85 24.03 40.80
CA LEU A 748 0.10 24.43 39.60
C LEU A 748 -1.32 24.87 39.96
N ALA A 749 -2.03 24.09 40.79
CA ALA A 749 -3.38 24.44 41.24
C ALA A 749 -3.43 25.73 42.08
N GLN A 750 -2.37 26.05 42.83
CA GLN A 750 -2.33 27.27 43.63
C GLN A 750 -2.19 28.54 42.79
N PHE A 751 -1.42 28.50 41.71
CA PHE A 751 -1.17 29.71 40.91
C PHE A 751 -1.91 29.78 39.57
N ILE A 752 -2.65 28.74 39.16
CA ILE A 752 -3.29 28.73 37.84
C ILE A 752 -4.21 29.92 37.58
N ASP A 753 -4.94 30.40 38.59
CA ASP A 753 -5.79 31.59 38.46
C ASP A 753 -4.98 32.88 38.27
N ASP A 754 -3.85 33.00 38.97
CA ASP A 754 -2.93 34.11 38.78
C ASP A 754 -2.24 34.03 37.42
N TYR A 755 -1.91 32.85 36.93
CA TYR A 755 -1.38 32.67 35.58
C TYR A 755 -2.39 33.10 34.51
N CYS A 756 -3.67 32.75 34.64
CA CYS A 756 -4.74 33.27 33.80
C CYS A 756 -4.79 34.80 33.84
N ASN A 757 -4.94 35.38 35.04
CA ASN A 757 -5.11 36.82 35.21
C ASN A 757 -3.89 37.62 34.72
N MET A 758 -2.69 37.20 35.10
CA MET A 758 -1.44 37.89 34.75
C MET A 758 -1.11 37.77 33.27
N THR A 759 -1.54 36.69 32.59
CA THR A 759 -1.45 36.59 31.14
C THR A 759 -2.27 37.69 30.46
N VAL A 760 -3.52 37.91 30.91
CA VAL A 760 -4.38 38.99 30.41
C VAL A 760 -3.77 40.36 30.71
N SER A 761 -3.36 40.60 31.96
CA SER A 761 -2.81 41.89 32.35
C SER A 761 -1.50 42.21 31.62
N LYS A 762 -0.63 41.22 31.39
CA LYS A 762 0.59 41.41 30.59
C LYS A 762 0.27 41.65 29.13
N ARG A 763 -0.73 40.94 28.58
CA ARG A 763 -1.19 41.17 27.20
C ARG A 763 -1.69 42.60 27.00
N ASP A 764 -2.45 43.13 27.96
CA ASP A 764 -2.90 44.53 27.96
C ASP A 764 -1.73 45.52 28.15
N GLN A 765 -0.83 45.26 29.11
CA GLN A 765 0.35 46.11 29.35
C GLN A 765 1.27 46.20 28.10
N MET A 766 1.31 45.14 27.30
CA MET A 766 2.12 45.04 26.08
C MET A 766 1.33 45.46 24.82
N ASN A 767 0.30 46.31 24.99
CA ASN A 767 -0.56 46.84 23.92
C ASN A 767 -1.19 45.77 23.02
N ARG A 768 -1.34 44.53 23.51
CA ARG A 768 -1.86 43.39 22.74
C ARG A 768 -1.12 43.10 21.43
N GLU A 769 0.17 43.43 21.36
CA GLU A 769 1.00 43.09 20.20
C GLU A 769 1.99 41.96 20.52
N HIS A 770 2.39 41.84 21.79
CA HIS A 770 3.45 40.91 22.17
C HIS A 770 2.98 39.46 22.25
N TRP A 771 3.65 38.57 21.51
CA TRP A 771 3.27 37.16 21.38
C TRP A 771 3.57 36.31 22.62
N MET A 772 4.57 36.69 23.43
CA MET A 772 4.98 35.94 24.65
C MET A 772 4.23 36.36 25.94
N SER A 773 3.13 37.11 25.84
CA SER A 773 2.40 37.61 27.02
C SER A 773 2.00 36.49 27.99
N GLU A 774 1.69 35.30 27.47
CA GLU A 774 1.41 34.09 28.25
C GLU A 774 2.63 33.60 29.04
N MET A 775 3.82 33.47 28.44
CA MET A 775 5.03 33.07 29.17
C MET A 775 5.43 34.09 30.25
N LEU A 776 5.25 35.38 29.98
CA LEU A 776 5.48 36.44 30.97
C LEU A 776 4.49 36.34 32.14
N GLY A 777 3.22 36.03 31.86
CA GLY A 777 2.20 35.75 32.86
C GLY A 777 2.53 34.54 33.74
N TYR A 778 3.02 33.45 33.14
CA TYR A 778 3.51 32.26 33.87
C TYR A 778 4.62 32.63 34.85
N SER A 779 5.62 33.39 34.37
CA SER A 779 6.79 33.80 35.16
C SER A 779 6.39 34.63 36.38
N LEU A 780 5.43 35.56 36.23
CA LEU A 780 4.91 36.36 37.34
C LEU A 780 4.10 35.52 38.33
N ALA A 781 3.26 34.62 37.83
CA ALA A 781 2.43 33.77 38.70
C ALA A 781 3.30 32.81 39.52
N ALA A 782 4.30 32.18 38.91
CA ALA A 782 5.29 31.38 39.61
C ALA A 782 6.04 32.19 40.69
N ALA A 783 6.42 33.43 40.38
CA ALA A 783 7.09 34.31 41.32
C ALA A 783 6.21 34.72 42.51
N LYS A 784 4.95 35.09 42.27
CA LYS A 784 3.98 35.43 43.33
C LYS A 784 3.79 34.29 44.33
N HIS A 785 3.76 33.05 43.83
CA HIS A 785 3.58 31.85 44.64
C HIS A 785 4.88 31.22 45.11
N ASN A 786 6.02 31.87 44.88
CA ASN A 786 7.35 31.40 45.27
C ASN A 786 7.69 29.98 44.76
N VAL A 787 7.18 29.63 43.57
CA VAL A 787 7.49 28.38 42.86
C VAL A 787 8.74 28.61 42.02
N LYS A 788 9.90 28.22 42.53
CA LYS A 788 11.20 28.50 41.88
C LYS A 788 11.61 27.37 40.95
N HIS A 789 11.94 27.68 39.70
CA HIS A 789 12.40 26.66 38.76
C HIS A 789 13.90 26.40 38.87
N THR A 790 14.26 25.12 38.82
CA THR A 790 15.58 24.70 38.37
C THR A 790 15.57 24.61 36.85
N THR A 791 16.39 25.45 36.22
CA THR A 791 16.43 25.59 34.77
C THR A 791 17.56 24.78 34.18
N PHE A 792 17.25 23.94 33.19
CA PHE A 792 18.25 23.14 32.48
C PHE A 792 18.27 23.48 30.99
N ASP A 793 19.44 23.30 30.39
CA ASP A 793 19.73 23.67 29.01
C ASP A 793 19.44 22.50 28.04
N ASN A 794 19.32 21.27 28.56
CA ASN A 794 19.20 20.03 27.78
C ASN A 794 17.89 19.25 27.99
N LEU A 795 16.78 19.90 28.36
CA LEU A 795 15.47 19.21 28.42
C LEU A 795 14.83 19.06 27.05
N ALA A 796 14.99 20.06 26.18
CA ALA A 796 14.48 20.05 24.82
C ALA A 796 15.35 20.86 23.87
N LEU A 797 15.70 20.28 22.73
CA LEU A 797 16.45 20.96 21.69
C LEU A 797 15.51 21.77 20.78
N GLY A 798 15.60 23.10 20.86
CA GLY A 798 14.72 24.05 20.15
C GLY A 798 15.43 24.99 19.16
N ASN A 799 16.70 24.71 18.88
CA ASN A 799 17.63 25.54 18.12
C ASN A 799 17.83 26.97 18.66
N LYS A 800 17.70 27.14 19.98
CA LYS A 800 17.74 28.44 20.68
C LYS A 800 19.08 28.68 21.38
N ALA A 801 19.35 29.93 21.75
CA ALA A 801 20.62 30.32 22.38
C ALA A 801 20.90 29.60 23.71
N ASP A 802 19.87 29.37 24.53
CA ASP A 802 19.97 28.66 25.81
C ASP A 802 20.07 27.13 25.67
N ASP A 803 20.11 26.56 24.46
CA ASP A 803 20.22 25.10 24.27
C ASP A 803 21.63 24.60 24.59
N TYR A 804 21.72 23.43 25.23
CA TYR A 804 22.98 22.70 25.27
C TYR A 804 23.30 22.10 23.90
N THR A 805 24.33 22.64 23.24
CA THR A 805 24.75 22.23 21.89
C THR A 805 25.98 21.32 21.88
N GLY A 806 26.74 21.29 22.99
CA GLY A 806 28.06 20.64 23.05
C GLY A 806 28.06 19.13 22.72
N PHE A 807 26.92 18.47 22.86
CA PHE A 807 26.77 17.04 22.53
C PHE A 807 27.13 16.74 21.07
N VAL A 808 26.98 17.69 20.14
CA VAL A 808 27.27 17.46 18.71
C VAL A 808 28.75 17.13 18.48
N ASN A 809 29.64 17.66 19.33
CA ASN A 809 31.08 17.37 19.31
C ASN A 809 31.40 15.96 19.83
N LEU A 810 30.51 15.40 20.66
CA LEU A 810 30.65 14.07 21.27
C LEU A 810 30.09 12.96 20.36
N LEU A 811 29.32 13.32 19.33
CA LEU A 811 28.71 12.36 18.40
C LEU A 811 29.77 11.58 17.61
N LYS A 812 29.79 10.26 17.87
CA LYS A 812 30.68 9.31 17.18
C LYS A 812 30.17 8.91 15.80
N GLY A 813 28.85 8.91 15.61
CA GLY A 813 28.17 8.52 14.37
C GLY A 813 27.75 9.68 13.48
N ASN A 814 27.24 9.35 12.29
CA ASN A 814 26.61 10.31 11.39
C ASN A 814 25.08 10.27 11.57
N PRO A 815 24.45 11.32 12.14
CA PRO A 815 23.01 11.40 12.34
C PRO A 815 22.18 11.44 11.05
N CYS A 816 22.80 11.60 9.87
CA CYS A 816 22.14 11.58 8.56
C CYS A 816 22.42 10.29 7.76
N GLU A 817 23.14 9.31 8.33
CA GLU A 817 23.53 8.08 7.62
C GLU A 817 22.36 7.11 7.42
N ASP A 818 21.74 6.67 8.53
CA ASP A 818 20.56 5.81 8.48
C ASP A 818 19.35 6.68 8.10
N PRO A 819 18.56 6.37 7.06
CA PRO A 819 17.45 7.22 6.64
C PRO A 819 16.20 7.12 7.54
N ILE A 820 16.18 6.18 8.50
CA ILE A 820 15.00 5.79 9.31
C ILE A 820 15.26 5.97 10.80
N LEU A 821 16.41 5.52 11.31
CA LEU A 821 16.71 5.51 12.74
C LEU A 821 17.44 6.81 13.17
N PRO A 822 16.88 7.57 14.15
CA PRO A 822 17.57 8.73 14.71
C PRO A 822 18.76 8.28 15.57
N LEU A 823 19.83 9.08 15.58
CA LEU A 823 20.99 8.86 16.44
C LEU A 823 20.74 9.52 17.80
N THR A 824 20.32 8.74 18.79
CA THR A 824 19.87 9.21 20.12
C THR A 824 20.80 8.76 21.24
N GLN A 825 22.04 9.31 21.25
CA GLN A 825 23.04 9.00 22.28
C GLN A 825 22.67 9.57 23.67
N GLY A 826 23.46 9.23 24.70
CA GLY A 826 23.30 9.66 26.10
C GLY A 826 23.17 11.17 26.28
N GLU A 827 23.89 11.90 25.45
CA GLU A 827 24.19 13.31 25.57
C GLU A 827 23.16 14.22 24.89
N VAL A 828 22.27 13.63 24.10
CA VAL A 828 21.23 14.34 23.37
C VAL A 828 20.05 14.64 24.32
N PRO A 829 19.46 15.85 24.27
CA PRO A 829 18.20 16.16 24.95
C PRO A 829 17.09 15.12 24.66
N PRO A 830 16.21 14.79 25.62
CA PRO A 830 15.17 13.77 25.41
C PRO A 830 14.05 14.23 24.46
N LEU A 831 13.91 15.55 24.26
CA LEU A 831 12.86 16.15 23.45
C LEU A 831 13.45 17.02 22.33
N LEU A 832 12.76 17.06 21.21
CA LEU A 832 12.89 18.12 20.20
C LEU A 832 11.72 19.09 20.35
N HIS A 833 11.97 20.39 20.17
CA HIS A 833 10.96 21.43 20.21
C HIS A 833 10.95 22.20 18.88
N GLY A 834 9.82 22.16 18.15
CA GLY A 834 9.63 22.82 16.85
C GLY A 834 9.60 24.36 16.85
N CYS A 835 10.26 25.01 17.81
CA CYS A 835 10.24 26.47 17.98
C CYS A 835 10.88 27.22 16.79
N HIS A 836 12.07 26.79 16.36
CA HIS A 836 12.83 27.38 15.25
C HIS A 836 13.09 26.33 14.14
N SER A 837 13.50 26.79 12.95
CA SER A 837 13.89 25.90 11.85
C SER A 837 15.27 25.30 12.07
N TYR A 838 15.51 24.12 11.49
CA TYR A 838 16.86 23.59 11.26
C TYR A 838 17.21 23.65 9.77
N GLU A 839 18.38 24.15 9.41
CA GLU A 839 18.79 24.37 8.02
C GLU A 839 20.22 23.91 7.70
N SER A 840 20.39 23.16 6.61
CA SER A 840 21.73 22.71 6.18
C SER A 840 21.78 22.44 4.67
N ASP A 841 22.98 22.34 4.11
CA ASP A 841 23.22 22.08 2.69
C ASP A 841 23.85 20.70 2.49
N ASP A 842 23.54 20.04 1.37
CA ASP A 842 24.24 18.82 0.94
C ASP A 842 25.41 19.11 -0.02
N ASP A 843 26.15 18.06 -0.39
CA ASP A 843 27.30 18.12 -1.29
C ASP A 843 26.97 18.49 -2.75
N ARG A 844 25.67 18.53 -3.09
CA ARG A 844 25.17 19.00 -4.39
C ARG A 844 24.75 20.48 -4.34
N GLY A 845 24.80 21.11 -3.15
CA GLY A 845 24.33 22.46 -2.92
C GLY A 845 22.81 22.56 -2.78
N LEU A 846 22.10 21.45 -2.52
CA LEU A 846 20.67 21.50 -2.21
C LEU A 846 20.46 21.88 -0.75
N LYS A 847 19.55 22.84 -0.54
CA LYS A 847 19.15 23.28 0.79
C LYS A 847 18.13 22.35 1.43
N TRP A 848 18.36 21.98 2.67
CA TRP A 848 17.48 21.18 3.49
C TRP A 848 16.97 22.00 4.66
N ILE A 849 15.67 21.88 4.96
CA ILE A 849 15.04 22.58 6.06
C ILE A 849 14.04 21.67 6.77
N PHE A 850 14.03 21.72 8.10
CA PHE A 850 12.92 21.24 8.92
C PHE A 850 12.32 22.43 9.63
N TYR A 851 11.05 22.73 9.35
CA TYR A 851 10.36 23.82 10.03
C TYR A 851 8.86 23.54 10.09
N LYS A 852 8.26 23.66 11.30
CA LYS A 852 6.85 23.36 11.51
C LYS A 852 5.96 24.15 10.56
N GLN A 853 6.26 25.42 10.28
CA GLN A 853 5.46 26.28 9.40
C GLN A 853 5.54 25.92 7.91
N LEU A 854 6.37 24.96 7.51
CA LEU A 854 6.43 24.44 6.13
C LEU A 854 5.73 23.08 5.99
N MET A 855 5.27 22.49 7.09
CA MET A 855 4.62 21.18 7.11
C MET A 855 3.18 21.25 6.59
N PRO A 856 2.80 20.42 5.61
CA PRO A 856 1.40 20.31 5.16
C PRO A 856 0.43 19.81 6.22
N ASN A 857 -0.80 20.31 6.15
CA ASN A 857 -1.87 19.96 7.08
C ASN A 857 -2.36 18.50 6.97
N ASN A 858 -2.08 17.83 5.85
CA ASN A 858 -2.60 16.50 5.53
C ASN A 858 -1.49 15.42 5.43
N LEU A 859 -0.32 15.63 6.04
CA LEU A 859 0.79 14.66 6.02
C LEU A 859 0.39 13.27 6.51
N PHE A 860 -0.60 13.21 7.40
CA PHE A 860 -1.16 12.01 7.99
C PHE A 860 -2.15 11.26 7.08
N ALA A 861 -2.52 11.81 5.92
CA ALA A 861 -3.33 11.09 4.94
C ALA A 861 -2.54 9.91 4.33
N CYS A 862 -3.24 8.82 4.00
CA CYS A 862 -2.61 7.57 3.54
C CYS A 862 -1.80 7.73 2.25
N ASP A 863 -2.17 8.66 1.37
CA ASP A 863 -1.47 8.87 0.09
C ASP A 863 -0.31 9.88 0.18
N SER A 864 -0.24 10.66 1.27
CA SER A 864 0.79 11.67 1.43
C SER A 864 2.17 11.04 1.55
N TRP A 865 3.16 11.61 0.86
CA TRP A 865 4.57 11.22 1.02
C TRP A 865 5.04 11.35 2.46
N LEU A 866 6.05 10.56 2.79
CA LEU A 866 6.90 10.81 3.96
C LEU A 866 7.91 11.93 3.62
N LEU A 867 8.43 12.59 4.64
CA LEU A 867 9.49 13.58 4.48
C LEU A 867 10.73 12.90 3.87
N ALA A 868 11.39 13.57 2.94
CA ALA A 868 12.63 13.10 2.34
C ALA A 868 13.75 13.11 3.40
N SER A 869 14.48 12.00 3.50
CA SER A 869 15.64 11.90 4.39
C SER A 869 16.82 12.66 3.76
N PRO A 870 17.48 13.59 4.49
CA PRO A 870 18.69 14.23 4.00
C PRO A 870 19.82 13.21 3.80
N PRO A 871 20.71 13.39 2.81
CA PRO A 871 21.84 12.49 2.60
C PRO A 871 22.89 12.62 3.71
N SER A 872 23.73 11.59 3.85
CA SER A 872 24.84 11.54 4.82
C SER A 872 25.86 12.68 4.64
N SER A 873 25.91 13.30 3.46
CA SER A 873 26.76 14.44 3.15
C SER A 873 26.41 15.69 3.95
N VAL A 874 25.14 15.88 4.34
CA VAL A 874 24.69 17.02 5.17
C VAL A 874 25.49 17.11 6.47
N TRP A 875 25.55 16.03 7.23
CA TRP A 875 26.37 15.97 8.44
C TRP A 875 27.87 16.00 8.14
N THR A 876 28.31 15.33 7.07
CA THR A 876 29.73 15.26 6.72
C THR A 876 30.30 16.65 6.43
N LEU A 877 29.54 17.52 5.76
CA LEU A 877 29.92 18.91 5.50
C LEU A 877 29.90 19.74 6.78
N ALA A 878 28.85 19.63 7.59
CA ALA A 878 28.76 20.32 8.87
C ALA A 878 29.92 19.95 9.82
N LYS A 879 30.25 18.66 9.94
CA LYS A 879 31.36 18.18 10.76
C LYS A 879 32.73 18.67 10.24
N ARG A 880 32.88 18.81 8.91
CA ARG A 880 34.12 19.36 8.30
C ARG A 880 34.30 20.85 8.61
N SER A 881 33.23 21.62 8.76
CA SER A 881 33.35 23.05 9.09
C SER A 881 33.87 23.30 10.51
N ARG A 882 33.77 22.29 11.40
CA ARG A 882 34.08 22.39 12.84
C ARG A 882 33.32 23.53 13.54
N ASP A 883 32.18 23.89 12.98
CA ASP A 883 31.29 24.91 13.51
C ASP A 883 30.16 24.18 14.24
N GLU A 884 30.11 24.36 15.56
CA GLU A 884 29.14 23.71 16.42
C GLU A 884 27.71 24.05 16.02
N ARG A 885 27.46 25.27 15.54
CA ARG A 885 26.13 25.67 15.08
C ARG A 885 25.75 24.91 13.82
N ASN A 886 26.64 24.81 12.83
CA ASN A 886 26.35 24.04 11.60
C ASN A 886 26.10 22.56 11.91
N MET A 887 26.85 22.00 12.86
CA MET A 887 26.65 20.62 13.32
C MET A 887 25.29 20.46 14.01
N LEU A 888 24.91 21.39 14.88
CA LEU A 888 23.59 21.39 15.52
C LEU A 888 22.45 21.46 14.51
N GLU A 889 22.57 22.35 13.51
CA GLU A 889 21.61 22.48 12.43
C GLU A 889 21.43 21.17 11.65
N ALA A 890 22.55 20.53 11.26
CA ALA A 890 22.52 19.23 10.57
C ALA A 890 21.93 18.11 11.45
N TYR A 891 22.28 18.07 12.75
CA TYR A 891 21.74 17.10 13.69
C TYR A 891 20.23 17.27 13.87
N GLY A 892 19.77 18.48 14.16
CA GLY A 892 18.36 18.81 14.39
C GLY A 892 17.53 18.53 13.14
N LEU A 893 18.03 18.87 11.96
CA LEU A 893 17.41 18.57 10.67
C LEU A 893 17.22 17.06 10.47
N CYS A 894 18.31 16.28 10.54
CA CYS A 894 18.26 14.84 10.27
C CYS A 894 17.45 14.09 11.32
N THR A 895 17.56 14.46 12.59
CA THR A 895 16.83 13.81 13.69
C THR A 895 15.35 14.15 13.66
N SER A 896 14.97 15.42 13.47
CA SER A 896 13.56 15.83 13.45
C SER A 896 12.79 15.18 12.29
N ILE A 897 13.38 15.13 11.09
CA ILE A 897 12.76 14.46 9.93
C ILE A 897 12.49 12.98 10.22
N LYS A 898 13.47 12.28 10.81
CA LYS A 898 13.33 10.84 11.11
C LYS A 898 12.27 10.57 12.15
N VAL A 899 12.28 11.31 13.26
CA VAL A 899 11.33 11.15 14.36
C VAL A 899 9.91 11.48 13.88
N PHE A 900 9.76 12.51 13.05
CA PHE A 900 8.48 12.83 12.45
C PHE A 900 8.01 11.75 11.47
N ASN A 901 8.89 11.23 10.61
CA ASN A 901 8.57 10.11 9.71
C ASN A 901 8.17 8.85 10.47
N GLN A 902 8.82 8.56 11.60
CA GLN A 902 8.44 7.47 12.49
C GLN A 902 7.02 7.65 13.03
N ALA A 903 6.67 8.85 13.50
CA ALA A 903 5.32 9.17 13.92
C ALA A 903 4.28 9.02 12.79
N LEU A 904 4.60 9.45 11.56
CA LEU A 904 3.74 9.25 10.39
C LEU A 904 3.52 7.77 10.09
N VAL A 905 4.57 6.96 10.14
CA VAL A 905 4.49 5.51 9.89
C VAL A 905 3.63 4.84 10.97
N ASP A 906 3.83 5.17 12.25
CA ASP A 906 3.06 4.59 13.36
C ASP A 906 1.58 4.92 13.27
N PHE A 907 1.26 6.16 12.90
CA PHE A 907 -0.12 6.57 12.65
C PHE A 907 -0.71 5.85 11.43
N LYS A 908 -0.05 5.92 10.28
CA LYS A 908 -0.58 5.42 9.00
C LYS A 908 -0.75 3.91 9.03
N SER A 909 0.13 3.17 9.72
CA SER A 909 0.00 1.72 9.89
C SER A 909 -1.28 1.32 10.64
N LYS A 910 -1.78 2.16 11.55
CA LYS A 910 -3.05 1.95 12.26
C LYS A 910 -4.26 2.45 11.47
N MET A 911 -4.07 3.55 10.74
CA MET A 911 -5.18 4.30 10.15
C MET A 911 -5.51 3.89 8.71
N CYS A 912 -4.57 3.31 7.98
CA CYS A 912 -4.67 3.01 6.55
C CYS A 912 -4.74 1.48 6.29
N PRO A 913 -5.93 0.86 6.36
CA PRO A 913 -6.08 -0.60 6.23
C PRO A 913 -5.68 -1.13 4.85
N ASP A 914 -5.82 -0.31 3.81
CA ASP A 914 -5.46 -0.65 2.44
C ASP A 914 -3.99 -0.35 2.10
N GLY A 915 -3.18 0.01 3.09
CA GLY A 915 -1.79 0.45 2.91
C GLY A 915 -1.66 1.96 2.73
N PHE A 916 -0.41 2.45 2.71
CA PHE A 916 -0.11 3.87 2.61
C PHE A 916 1.18 4.14 1.83
N ASN A 917 1.42 5.41 1.54
CA ASN A 917 2.58 5.86 0.80
C ASN A 917 3.83 5.94 1.70
N HIS A 918 4.73 4.96 1.55
CA HIS A 918 6.01 4.91 2.27
C HIS A 918 7.12 5.72 1.59
N ASN A 919 6.84 6.36 0.46
CA ASN A 919 7.85 7.05 -0.33
C ASN A 919 8.35 8.33 0.39
N ARG A 920 9.63 8.37 0.74
CA ARG A 920 10.32 9.50 1.41
C ARG A 920 10.82 10.52 0.38
N ARG A 921 9.90 11.27 -0.24
CA ARG A 921 10.23 12.25 -1.29
C ARG A 921 9.90 13.70 -0.97
N LEU A 922 9.13 13.97 0.08
CA LEU A 922 8.73 15.33 0.43
C LEU A 922 9.89 16.10 1.08
N ARG A 923 10.66 16.84 0.30
CA ARG A 923 11.63 17.81 0.82
C ARG A 923 10.96 19.16 1.00
N LEU A 924 11.03 19.69 2.22
CA LEU A 924 10.49 21.02 2.54
C LEU A 924 11.36 22.09 1.86
N VAL A 925 10.74 23.15 1.35
CA VAL A 925 11.42 24.31 0.75
C VAL A 925 10.76 25.61 1.19
N LYS A 926 11.54 26.70 1.24
CA LYS A 926 11.07 28.03 1.66
C LYS A 926 10.08 28.63 0.66
N GLY A 927 9.22 29.54 1.14
CA GLY A 927 8.31 30.33 0.30
C GLY A 927 7.01 29.63 -0.11
N VAL A 928 6.70 28.47 0.49
CA VAL A 928 5.49 27.69 0.20
C VAL A 928 4.66 27.56 1.48
N ARG A 929 3.39 27.98 1.44
CA ARG A 929 2.47 27.91 2.60
C ARG A 929 1.91 26.50 2.81
N GLN A 930 1.60 26.16 4.06
CA GLN A 930 1.09 24.86 4.52
C GLN A 930 -0.28 24.47 3.93
N ASP A 931 -1.10 25.44 3.55
CA ASP A 931 -2.47 25.26 3.09
C ASP A 931 -2.58 24.79 1.63
N LEU A 932 -1.45 24.69 0.92
CA LEU A 932 -1.44 24.44 -0.52
C LEU A 932 -1.16 23.00 -0.92
N LEU A 933 -0.89 22.09 0.04
CA LEU A 933 -0.78 20.67 -0.25
C LEU A 933 -1.98 19.91 0.31
N GLU A 934 -2.84 19.51 -0.61
CA GLU A 934 -3.83 18.47 -0.40
C GLU A 934 -3.33 17.17 -1.05
N VAL A 935 -3.87 16.01 -0.64
CA VAL A 935 -3.64 14.73 -1.32
C VAL A 935 -4.34 14.92 -2.65
N GLY A 936 -3.57 15.42 -3.60
CA GLY A 936 -4.26 16.26 -4.56
C GLY A 936 -3.48 17.23 -5.40
N GLN A 937 -2.66 18.03 -4.75
CA GLN A 937 -2.11 19.19 -5.42
C GLN A 937 -0.75 19.37 -4.82
N VAL A 938 0.22 18.59 -5.30
CA VAL A 938 1.62 18.86 -4.98
C VAL A 938 2.01 20.09 -5.78
N LEU A 939 2.31 21.18 -5.08
CA LEU A 939 2.81 22.38 -5.71
C LEU A 939 4.10 22.10 -6.47
N LYS A 940 4.27 22.77 -7.60
CA LYS A 940 5.42 22.60 -8.51
C LYS A 940 6.76 22.65 -7.77
N ALA A 941 6.98 23.60 -6.87
CA ALA A 941 8.24 23.72 -6.14
C ALA A 941 8.59 22.45 -5.33
N TRP A 942 7.61 21.75 -4.77
CA TRP A 942 7.84 20.51 -4.02
C TRP A 942 7.96 19.30 -4.93
N GLN A 943 7.26 19.31 -6.06
CA GLN A 943 7.43 18.29 -7.10
C GLN A 943 8.84 18.38 -7.71
N ASP A 944 9.31 19.58 -8.00
CA ASP A 944 10.67 19.86 -8.48
C ASP A 944 11.69 19.39 -7.43
N ALA A 945 11.50 19.75 -6.15
CA ALA A 945 12.33 19.27 -5.05
C ALA A 945 12.34 17.73 -4.91
N ALA A 946 11.19 17.08 -5.09
CA ALA A 946 11.07 15.62 -5.07
C ALA A 946 11.76 14.96 -6.27
N GLN A 947 11.81 15.63 -7.43
CA GLN A 947 12.55 15.16 -8.61
C GLN A 947 14.06 15.29 -8.42
N GLU A 948 14.53 16.40 -7.85
CA GLU A 948 15.95 16.59 -7.50
C GLU A 948 16.45 15.52 -6.53
N ASN A 949 15.61 15.10 -5.58
CA ASN A 949 15.91 13.99 -4.67
C ASN A 949 16.01 12.64 -5.37
N ALA A 950 15.16 12.38 -6.38
CA ALA A 950 15.10 11.09 -7.05
C ALA A 950 16.29 10.82 -7.99
N ARG A 951 16.91 11.88 -8.55
CA ARG A 951 18.10 11.78 -9.42
C ARG A 951 19.33 11.15 -8.74
N VAL A 952 19.29 10.92 -7.42
CA VAL A 952 20.30 10.19 -6.65
C VAL A 952 20.33 8.70 -7.02
N SER A 953 19.21 8.13 -7.46
CA SER A 953 19.06 6.70 -7.74
C SER A 953 19.69 6.26 -9.06
N ASP A 954 19.72 7.15 -10.06
CA ASP A 954 20.12 6.80 -11.43
C ASP A 954 21.65 6.81 -11.64
N PHE A 955 22.42 7.32 -10.69
CA PHE A 955 23.90 7.34 -10.75
C PHE A 955 24.56 6.19 -9.98
N VAL A 956 23.77 5.37 -9.27
CA VAL A 956 24.26 4.23 -8.47
C VAL A 956 23.72 2.88 -8.97
N ALA A 957 22.90 2.86 -10.03
CA ALA A 957 22.39 1.65 -10.67
C ALA A 957 23.24 1.22 -11.88
#